data_AF-A0A2E8EC09-F1
#
_entry.id   AF-A0A2E8EC09-F1
#
_cell.length_a   1.000
_cell.length_b   1.000
_cell.length_c   1.000
_cell.angle_alpha   90.00
_cell.angle_beta   90.00
_cell.angle_gamma   90.00
#
_symmetry.space_group_name_H-M   'P 1'
#
loop_
_entity.id
_entity.type
_entity.pdbx_description
1 polymer ?
#
loop_
_entity_poly.entity_id
_entity_poly.type
_entity_poly.pdbx_seq_one_letter_code
_entity_poly.pdbx_strand_id
1 'polypeptide(L)'
;MASLYVCDQLLKTGRLPKNIRWLLDASNVIAQAKQKTEGQPNRPFIIYYVISSLSNGDEEKLKSGLRLIKHVIKLAEEKKLSTDGGKNPFLEPVDNFSALFPDFTGHIETIMGDRAHYEEDLDHVDIFEAELPLKDSQISAALQSMPITTFNSPQTGYKTGKVLAFQRQPKSKLFRFWIRDEGKYHLLMTPSDPDRDNPSHFRRWRLSVDPNQSEFNLRRLGYLLELKETAVRGDQLKRVGTPRFEPEYSDNEDPWYDGRNHNYTMVDSPRCGTELSYEQLKNIVSSRFHGIQLEPDKVDSLIFYFFYEIDDEANSSSKLITILDGHGFTESKPLEDLKTAFQFVRDAKLCMKDVFEDRSEFSAKVWASEITRHAILELEARDFHTTAFRPSDPPLILEELNNRIDELQESAQQLADKLKDILPLKNDIWGNESYRLIKMCQPNLKFRDPSRVKLVFERMLNSDLDEEQISRLMSGYSRSEDIIRTSKALCVLGDEDMEARSDIREYRESCILYALFLKTGYRNFSQRVGTIVDDLVSQKEDKPSEKESRKRLSLLQEDYSVFLGRYEFSEGEINLNRKVQAFFRKALKEMAFEEQKRETRHEMQTTYELAAAQERRAFEKQNKTLQRILIWVGVLAIGDFLYAWLGTSGNSSLLSLKQGALIAVALVAIAALVSWKIEK
;
A
#
# COMPACT_ATOMS: atom_id res chain seq x y z
N MET A 1 10.46 35.01 33.32
CA MET A 1 9.99 35.58 34.61
C MET A 1 10.22 34.65 35.78
N ALA A 2 9.62 33.45 35.79
CA ALA A 2 9.91 32.45 36.82
C ALA A 2 11.42 32.14 36.89
N SER A 3 12.08 31.93 35.75
CA SER A 3 13.55 31.75 35.69
C SER A 3 14.31 32.94 36.26
N LEU A 4 13.86 34.16 35.99
CA LEU A 4 14.49 35.38 36.52
C LEU A 4 14.34 35.47 38.04
N TYR A 5 13.16 35.14 38.59
CA TYR A 5 12.95 35.07 40.04
C TYR A 5 13.87 34.02 40.68
N VAL A 6 13.95 32.84 40.08
CA VAL A 6 14.84 31.76 40.58
C VAL A 6 16.30 32.20 40.55
N CYS A 7 16.75 32.83 39.46
CA CYS A 7 18.10 33.40 39.37
C CYS A 7 18.33 34.51 40.42
N ASP A 8 17.39 35.44 40.60
CA ASP A 8 17.48 36.52 41.61
C ASP A 8 17.64 35.94 43.03
N GLN A 9 16.86 34.90 43.36
CA GLN A 9 16.95 34.24 44.67
C GLN A 9 18.24 33.45 44.84
N LEU A 10 18.68 32.73 43.81
CA LEU A 10 19.95 31.99 43.83
C LEU A 10 21.13 32.94 44.04
N LEU A 11 21.16 34.06 43.33
CA LEU A 11 22.21 35.07 43.46
C LEU A 11 22.23 35.70 44.86
N LYS A 12 21.07 35.96 45.46
CA LYS A 12 20.95 36.60 46.78
C LYS A 12 21.22 35.68 47.96
N THR A 13 20.81 34.42 47.85
CA THR A 13 20.75 33.50 49.00
C THR A 13 21.66 32.28 48.86
N GLY A 14 22.21 32.04 47.67
CA GLY A 14 22.98 30.84 47.34
C GLY A 14 22.16 29.55 47.35
N ARG A 15 20.82 29.63 47.42
CA ARG A 15 19.92 28.47 47.55
C ARG A 15 18.73 28.58 46.62
N LEU A 16 18.21 27.44 46.19
CA LEU A 16 16.96 27.39 45.43
C LEU A 16 15.77 27.81 46.34
N PRO A 17 14.80 28.57 45.81
CA PRO A 17 13.60 28.92 46.58
C PRO A 17 12.83 27.67 47.01
N LYS A 18 12.39 27.59 48.27
CA LYS A 18 11.63 26.44 48.79
C LYS A 18 10.32 26.19 48.02
N ASN A 19 9.77 27.26 47.46
CA ASN A 19 8.53 27.35 46.71
C ASN A 19 8.72 27.19 45.18
N ILE A 20 9.89 26.76 44.72
CA ILE A 20 10.20 26.62 43.28
C ILE A 20 9.22 25.71 42.54
N ARG A 21 8.68 24.67 43.20
CA ARG A 21 7.71 23.74 42.59
C ARG A 21 6.46 24.46 42.10
N TRP A 22 5.90 25.38 42.89
CA TRP A 22 4.74 26.19 42.46
C TRP A 22 5.03 26.99 41.19
N LEU A 23 6.24 27.54 41.07
CA LEU A 23 6.64 28.30 39.89
C LEU A 23 6.85 27.42 38.67
N LEU A 24 7.44 26.23 38.84
CA LEU A 24 7.65 25.28 37.75
C LEU A 24 6.30 24.76 37.23
N ASP A 25 5.42 24.32 38.14
CA ASP A 25 4.10 23.80 37.80
C ASP A 25 3.25 24.88 37.12
N ALA A 26 3.20 26.08 37.71
CA ALA A 26 2.46 27.19 37.12
C ALA A 26 3.05 27.58 35.75
N SER A 27 4.37 27.68 35.61
CA SER A 27 5.01 28.03 34.33
C SER A 27 4.71 27.00 33.25
N ASN A 28 4.75 25.70 33.58
CA ASN A 28 4.44 24.63 32.64
C ASN A 28 2.97 24.68 32.20
N VAL A 29 2.05 24.83 33.16
CA VAL A 29 0.61 24.92 32.90
C VAL A 29 0.29 26.17 32.08
N ILE A 30 0.89 27.32 32.41
CA ILE A 30 0.64 28.60 31.73
C ILE A 30 1.25 28.64 30.33
N ALA A 31 2.51 28.21 30.17
CA ALA A 31 3.20 28.23 28.88
C ALA A 31 2.49 27.32 27.85
N GLN A 32 1.99 26.18 28.31
CA GLN A 32 1.19 25.27 27.50
C GLN A 32 -0.29 25.69 27.46
N ALA A 33 -0.67 26.79 28.12
CA ALA A 33 -2.04 27.29 28.22
C ALA A 33 -3.04 26.20 28.64
N LYS A 34 -2.65 25.39 29.62
CA LYS A 34 -3.41 24.28 30.21
C LYS A 34 -4.43 24.73 31.26
N GLN A 35 -4.24 25.92 31.84
CA GLN A 35 -5.13 26.43 32.89
C GLN A 35 -6.45 26.95 32.29
N LYS A 36 -7.57 26.55 32.90
CA LYS A 36 -8.88 27.15 32.68
C LYS A 36 -9.18 28.22 33.72
N THR A 37 -10.04 29.16 33.34
CA THR A 37 -10.55 30.16 34.28
C THR A 37 -11.81 29.68 34.97
N GLU A 38 -12.58 28.79 34.35
CA GLU A 38 -13.88 28.31 34.86
C GLU A 38 -14.85 29.49 35.14
N GLY A 39 -14.80 30.52 34.29
CA GLY A 39 -15.52 31.78 34.48
C GLY A 39 -14.96 32.67 35.59
N GLN A 40 -13.89 32.26 36.26
CA GLN A 40 -13.26 32.95 37.39
C GLN A 40 -11.87 33.49 37.00
N PRO A 41 -11.79 34.75 36.52
CA PRO A 41 -10.52 35.35 36.09
C PRO A 41 -9.69 35.90 37.26
N ASN A 42 -10.18 35.78 38.50
CA ASN A 42 -9.53 36.22 39.73
C ASN A 42 -8.41 35.26 40.17
N ARG A 43 -7.48 34.97 39.26
CA ARG A 43 -6.33 34.08 39.48
C ARG A 43 -5.03 34.87 39.33
N PRO A 44 -4.04 34.74 40.22
CA PRO A 44 -2.86 35.60 40.21
C PRO A 44 -2.06 35.54 38.89
N PHE A 45 -2.04 34.38 38.23
CA PHE A 45 -1.37 34.28 36.93
C PHE A 45 -2.02 35.12 35.81
N ILE A 46 -3.29 35.52 35.93
CA ILE A 46 -3.96 36.34 34.92
C ILE A 46 -3.42 37.77 34.96
N ILE A 47 -3.07 38.28 36.14
CA ILE A 47 -2.38 39.56 36.29
C ILE A 47 -1.09 39.56 35.46
N TYR A 48 -0.38 38.43 35.41
CA TYR A 48 0.82 38.30 34.60
C TYR A 48 0.56 38.45 33.08
N TYR A 49 -0.54 37.91 32.57
CA TYR A 49 -0.93 38.10 31.17
C TYR A 49 -1.19 39.57 30.86
N VAL A 50 -1.90 40.26 31.75
CA VAL A 50 -2.19 41.69 31.59
C VAL A 50 -0.91 42.53 31.67
N ILE A 51 -0.02 42.26 32.65
CA ILE A 51 1.31 42.90 32.73
C ILE A 51 2.06 42.76 31.40
N SER A 52 2.08 41.54 30.84
CA SER A 52 2.77 41.26 29.58
C SER A 52 2.18 42.03 28.40
N SER A 53 0.89 42.37 28.47
CA SER A 53 0.15 43.05 27.40
C SER A 53 0.16 44.58 27.48
N LEU A 54 0.27 45.18 28.67
CA LEU A 54 0.08 46.63 28.89
C LEU A 54 1.38 47.43 29.02
N SER A 55 2.48 46.79 29.40
CA SER A 55 3.73 47.50 29.74
C SER A 55 4.47 48.03 28.49
N ASN A 56 4.97 49.26 28.57
CA ASN A 56 5.67 49.96 27.49
C ASN A 56 7.16 49.58 27.32
N GLY A 57 7.64 48.52 27.98
CA GLY A 57 9.03 48.07 27.85
C GLY A 57 9.33 46.80 28.63
N ASP A 58 10.34 46.06 28.19
CA ASP A 58 10.71 44.76 28.77
C ASP A 58 11.19 44.85 30.22
N GLU A 59 11.86 45.95 30.58
CA GLU A 59 12.31 46.17 31.97
C GLU A 59 11.13 46.27 32.94
N GLU A 60 10.08 47.01 32.60
CA GLU A 60 8.91 47.18 33.46
C GLU A 60 8.07 45.90 33.52
N LYS A 61 8.01 45.11 32.43
CA LYS A 61 7.46 43.74 32.45
C LYS A 61 8.18 42.90 33.49
N LEU A 62 9.52 42.92 33.46
CA LEU A 62 10.36 42.12 34.34
C LEU A 62 10.18 42.52 35.80
N LYS A 63 10.23 43.84 36.08
CA LYS A 63 10.02 44.38 37.43
C LYS A 63 8.63 44.06 37.97
N SER A 64 7.58 44.32 37.21
CA SER A 64 6.20 44.07 37.63
C SER A 64 5.88 42.58 37.79
N GLY A 65 6.37 41.74 36.87
CA GLY A 65 6.25 40.28 36.98
C GLY A 65 6.98 39.72 38.21
N LEU A 66 8.20 40.21 38.51
CA LEU A 66 8.93 39.84 39.72
C LEU A 66 8.21 40.27 41.00
N ARG A 67 7.65 41.49 41.03
CA ARG A 67 6.83 41.97 42.16
C ARG A 67 5.62 41.07 42.38
N LEU A 68 4.90 40.73 41.32
CA LEU A 68 3.74 39.84 41.39
C LEU A 68 4.13 38.47 41.97
N ILE A 69 5.19 37.85 41.45
CA ILE A 69 5.68 36.55 41.94
C ILE A 69 5.99 36.62 43.44
N LYS A 70 6.77 37.62 43.87
CA LYS A 70 7.14 37.81 45.28
C LYS A 70 5.90 37.99 46.16
N HIS A 71 4.92 38.76 45.68
CA HIS A 71 3.69 39.03 46.41
C HIS A 71 2.81 37.79 46.57
N VAL A 72 2.62 37.01 45.50
CA VAL A 72 1.87 35.73 45.56
C VAL A 72 2.51 34.77 46.56
N ILE A 73 3.84 34.64 46.54
CA ILE A 73 4.57 33.76 47.45
C ILE A 73 4.38 34.21 48.90
N LYS A 74 4.52 35.52 49.17
CA LYS A 74 4.29 36.09 50.50
C LYS A 74 2.87 35.79 51.00
N LEU A 75 1.85 36.02 50.17
CA LEU A 75 0.46 35.75 50.55
C LEU A 75 0.20 34.25 50.79
N ALA A 76 0.84 33.37 50.02
CA ALA A 76 0.77 31.92 50.23
C ALA A 76 1.43 31.51 51.55
N GLU A 77 2.60 32.06 51.89
CA GLU A 77 3.29 31.82 53.17
C GLU A 77 2.48 32.36 54.37
N GLU A 78 1.79 33.48 54.19
CA GLU A 78 0.85 34.04 55.17
C GLU A 78 -0.50 33.29 55.24
N LYS A 79 -0.67 32.20 54.48
CA LYS A 79 -1.91 31.41 54.37
C LYS A 79 -3.14 32.22 53.93
N LYS A 80 -2.92 33.33 53.23
CA LYS A 80 -3.98 34.13 52.60
C LYS A 80 -4.38 33.60 51.22
N LEU A 81 -3.52 32.78 50.60
CA LEU A 81 -3.83 32.01 49.40
C LEU A 81 -3.85 30.51 49.74
N SER A 82 -4.79 29.79 49.14
CA SER A 82 -4.92 28.35 49.33
C SER A 82 -3.69 27.61 48.79
N THR A 83 -3.02 26.87 49.67
CA THR A 83 -1.93 25.92 49.31
C THR A 83 -2.22 24.50 49.81
N ASP A 84 -3.34 24.32 50.51
CA ASP A 84 -3.75 23.03 51.06
C ASP A 84 -4.05 22.01 49.96
N GLY A 85 -3.78 20.74 50.23
CA GLY A 85 -4.00 19.65 49.27
C GLY A 85 -3.07 19.70 48.04
N GLY A 86 -1.95 20.44 48.10
CA GLY A 86 -1.01 20.56 46.98
C GLY A 86 -1.43 21.58 45.91
N LYS A 87 -2.44 22.42 46.21
CA LYS A 87 -2.90 23.48 45.32
C LYS A 87 -1.80 24.51 45.04
N ASN A 88 -1.79 25.02 43.81
CA ASN A 88 -0.80 25.99 43.38
C ASN A 88 -1.35 27.42 43.53
N PRO A 89 -0.74 28.27 44.38
CA PRO A 89 -1.29 29.60 44.70
C PRO A 89 -1.31 30.55 43.51
N PHE A 90 -0.59 30.25 42.42
CA PHE A 90 -0.64 31.04 41.19
C PHE A 90 -1.86 30.71 40.33
N LEU A 91 -2.39 29.48 40.43
CA LEU A 91 -3.42 28.93 39.54
C LEU A 91 -4.81 28.93 40.18
N GLU A 92 -4.91 28.96 41.50
CA GLU A 92 -6.21 28.95 42.21
C GLU A 92 -6.94 30.30 42.10
N PRO A 93 -8.28 30.28 42.06
CA PRO A 93 -9.09 31.49 42.19
C PRO A 93 -8.96 32.07 43.60
N VAL A 94 -9.09 33.38 43.70
CA VAL A 94 -8.82 34.13 44.93
C VAL A 94 -10.01 35.04 45.26
N ASP A 95 -10.60 34.81 46.44
CA ASP A 95 -11.61 35.70 46.99
C ASP A 95 -11.00 37.06 47.37
N ASN A 96 -11.76 38.13 47.22
CA ASN A 96 -11.30 39.50 47.49
C ASN A 96 -10.04 39.89 46.69
N PHE A 97 -9.98 39.47 45.42
CA PHE A 97 -8.82 39.61 44.54
C PHE A 97 -8.21 41.02 44.54
N SER A 98 -9.02 42.06 44.38
CA SER A 98 -8.53 43.46 44.40
C SER A 98 -7.90 43.86 45.73
N ALA A 99 -8.45 43.39 46.85
CA ALA A 99 -7.93 43.72 48.19
C ALA A 99 -6.59 43.03 48.48
N LEU A 100 -6.39 41.81 47.96
CA LEU A 100 -5.15 41.06 48.14
C LEU A 100 -4.03 41.53 47.20
N PHE A 101 -4.36 42.19 46.08
CA PHE A 101 -3.40 42.65 45.07
C PHE A 101 -3.51 44.18 44.81
N PRO A 102 -3.35 45.03 45.84
CA PRO A 102 -3.60 46.48 45.71
C PRO A 102 -2.65 47.16 44.71
N ASP A 103 -1.40 46.70 44.63
CA ASP A 103 -0.40 47.22 43.67
C ASP A 103 -0.74 46.92 42.20
N PHE A 104 -1.74 46.06 41.97
CA PHE A 104 -2.15 45.62 40.64
C PHE A 104 -3.58 46.06 40.28
N THR A 105 -4.15 47.03 41.01
CA THR A 105 -5.55 47.47 40.83
C THR A 105 -5.90 47.77 39.36
N GLY A 106 -5.08 48.55 38.64
CA GLY A 106 -5.35 48.83 37.21
C GLY A 106 -5.27 47.61 36.28
N HIS A 107 -4.45 46.60 36.64
CA HIS A 107 -4.43 45.34 35.91
C HIS A 107 -5.70 44.53 36.19
N ILE A 108 -6.19 44.55 37.44
CA ILE A 108 -7.41 43.85 37.84
C ILE A 108 -8.65 44.49 37.22
N GLU A 109 -8.71 45.82 37.15
CA GLU A 109 -9.77 46.55 36.42
C GLU A 109 -9.79 46.14 34.95
N THR A 110 -8.60 46.02 34.33
CA THR A 110 -8.49 45.52 32.95
C THR A 110 -9.01 44.09 32.83
N ILE A 111 -8.68 43.19 33.77
CA ILE A 111 -9.18 41.81 33.80
C ILE A 111 -10.71 41.78 33.91
N MET A 112 -11.29 42.60 34.79
CA MET A 112 -12.74 42.64 35.02
C MET A 112 -13.50 43.19 33.81
N GLY A 113 -12.92 44.17 33.11
CA GLY A 113 -13.48 44.72 31.87
C GLY A 113 -13.23 43.86 30.61
N ASP A 114 -12.27 42.95 30.66
CA ASP A 114 -11.81 42.19 29.48
C ASP A 114 -12.92 41.36 28.82
N ARG A 115 -13.89 40.89 29.62
CA ARG A 115 -15.02 40.11 29.11
C ARG A 115 -15.89 40.90 28.12
N ALA A 116 -16.10 42.19 28.36
CA ALA A 116 -16.87 43.02 27.44
C ALA A 116 -16.13 43.18 26.09
N HIS A 117 -14.80 43.31 26.13
CA HIS A 117 -13.99 43.31 24.91
C HIS A 117 -14.04 41.97 24.19
N TYR A 118 -14.07 40.85 24.92
CA TYR A 118 -14.21 39.52 24.33
C TYR A 118 -15.55 39.38 23.60
N GLU A 119 -16.65 39.81 24.22
CA GLU A 119 -17.97 39.80 23.61
C GLU A 119 -18.01 40.67 22.34
N GLU A 120 -17.37 41.84 22.35
CA GLU A 120 -17.20 42.69 21.14
C GLU A 120 -16.32 42.03 20.06
N ASP A 121 -15.28 41.29 20.45
CA ASP A 121 -14.40 40.63 19.49
C ASP A 121 -15.12 39.50 18.73
N LEU A 122 -16.14 38.88 19.33
CA LEU A 122 -16.96 37.85 18.70
C LEU A 122 -17.80 38.37 17.53
N ASP A 123 -18.02 39.68 17.40
CA ASP A 123 -18.70 40.28 16.24
C ASP A 123 -17.84 40.25 14.97
N HIS A 124 -16.54 39.94 15.10
CA HIS A 124 -15.56 39.95 14.02
C HIS A 124 -14.82 38.63 13.89
N VAL A 125 -15.57 37.53 14.00
CA VAL A 125 -15.05 36.17 13.82
C VAL A 125 -15.76 35.45 12.68
N ASP A 126 -15.04 34.57 12.02
CA ASP A 126 -15.62 33.51 11.22
C ASP A 126 -15.68 32.23 12.03
N ILE A 127 -16.79 31.51 11.89
CA ILE A 127 -16.98 30.17 12.43
C ILE A 127 -17.18 29.22 11.26
N PHE A 128 -16.38 28.17 11.20
CA PHE A 128 -16.48 27.14 10.16
C PHE A 128 -16.05 25.78 10.72
N GLU A 129 -16.24 24.72 9.93
CA GLU A 129 -15.87 23.36 10.30
C GLU A 129 -14.61 22.90 9.55
N ALA A 130 -13.81 22.07 10.21
CA ALA A 130 -12.60 21.50 9.64
C ALA A 130 -12.40 20.06 10.16
N GLU A 131 -11.86 19.16 9.33
CA GLU A 131 -11.50 17.82 9.79
C GLU A 131 -10.15 17.87 10.54
N LEU A 132 -10.21 17.63 11.85
CA LEU A 132 -9.07 17.73 12.75
C LEU A 132 -8.58 16.33 13.16
N PRO A 133 -7.27 16.05 13.11
CA PRO A 133 -6.73 14.75 13.51
C PRO A 133 -6.85 14.52 15.02
N LEU A 134 -7.18 13.30 15.42
CA LEU A 134 -7.23 12.86 16.81
C LEU A 134 -5.83 12.62 17.37
N LYS A 135 -5.66 12.83 18.69
CA LYS A 135 -4.44 12.48 19.43
C LYS A 135 -4.23 10.96 19.43
N ASP A 136 -2.97 10.54 19.38
CA ASP A 136 -2.57 9.12 19.37
C ASP A 136 -3.17 8.34 20.55
N SER A 137 -3.30 8.96 21.73
CA SER A 137 -3.94 8.35 22.90
C SER A 137 -5.43 8.05 22.72
N GLN A 138 -6.14 8.87 21.94
CA GLN A 138 -7.55 8.67 21.63
C GLN A 138 -7.74 7.56 20.61
N ILE A 139 -6.83 7.48 19.62
CA ILE A 139 -6.80 6.39 18.64
C ILE A 139 -6.58 5.06 19.37
N SER A 140 -5.58 4.96 20.25
CA SER A 140 -5.29 3.74 21.01
C SER A 140 -6.43 3.31 21.94
N ALA A 141 -7.09 4.25 22.63
CA ALA A 141 -8.24 3.93 23.47
C ALA A 141 -9.44 3.41 22.66
N ALA A 142 -9.65 3.98 21.47
CA ALA A 142 -10.70 3.56 20.57
C ALA A 142 -10.40 2.21 19.89
N LEU A 143 -9.12 1.85 19.72
CA LEU A 143 -8.68 0.51 19.28
C LEU A 143 -8.85 -0.56 20.37
N GLN A 144 -8.63 -0.22 21.65
CA GLN A 144 -8.68 -1.19 22.76
C GLN A 144 -10.11 -1.54 23.21
N SER A 145 -11.10 -0.71 22.88
CA SER A 145 -12.48 -0.85 23.34
C SER A 145 -13.40 -1.61 22.37
N MET A 146 -12.86 -2.16 21.27
CA MET A 146 -13.66 -2.84 20.24
C MET A 146 -13.42 -4.36 20.16
N PRO A 147 -14.47 -5.15 19.84
CA PRO A 147 -14.33 -6.57 19.59
C PRO A 147 -13.50 -6.83 18.31
N ILE A 148 -12.66 -7.87 18.37
CA ILE A 148 -11.66 -8.27 17.35
C ILE A 148 -12.29 -8.55 15.97
N THR A 149 -13.62 -8.70 15.87
CA THR A 149 -14.33 -9.02 14.62
C THR A 149 -14.65 -7.81 13.74
N THR A 150 -14.27 -6.59 14.14
CA THR A 150 -14.61 -5.33 13.44
C THR A 150 -13.36 -4.57 12.94
N PHE A 151 -12.31 -5.29 12.53
CA PHE A 151 -11.08 -4.68 11.98
C PHE A 151 -11.26 -3.99 10.61
N ASN A 152 -12.44 -4.09 9.98
CA ASN A 152 -12.68 -3.59 8.62
C ASN A 152 -13.31 -2.20 8.54
N SER A 153 -13.67 -1.55 9.66
CA SER A 153 -14.06 -0.14 9.64
C SER A 153 -12.91 0.72 10.17
N PRO A 154 -12.30 1.57 9.33
CA PRO A 154 -11.24 2.46 9.79
C PRO A 154 -11.88 3.47 10.71
N GLN A 155 -11.50 3.47 11.97
CA GLN A 155 -11.66 4.68 12.77
C GLN A 155 -10.79 5.74 12.10
N THR A 156 -11.45 6.65 11.39
CA THR A 156 -10.83 7.83 10.83
C THR A 156 -10.04 8.47 11.97
N GLY A 157 -8.72 8.61 11.82
CA GLY A 157 -7.85 9.23 12.82
C GLY A 157 -8.10 10.74 12.97
N TYR A 158 -9.33 11.18 12.73
CA TYR A 158 -9.82 12.54 12.64
C TYR A 158 -11.33 12.59 12.92
N LYS A 159 -11.82 13.78 13.31
CA LYS A 159 -13.25 14.13 13.36
C LYS A 159 -13.43 15.59 12.93
N THR A 160 -14.64 15.94 12.54
CA THR A 160 -15.01 17.34 12.29
C THR A 160 -14.99 18.15 13.58
N GLY A 161 -14.17 19.19 13.60
CA GLY A 161 -14.07 20.18 14.66
C GLY A 161 -14.59 21.55 14.21
N LYS A 162 -15.00 22.36 15.19
CA LYS A 162 -15.44 23.75 15.00
C LYS A 162 -14.26 24.69 15.15
N VAL A 163 -14.05 25.54 14.16
CA VAL A 163 -13.00 26.55 14.12
C VAL A 163 -13.60 27.91 14.43
N LEU A 164 -12.95 28.68 15.30
CA LEU A 164 -13.21 30.10 15.48
C LEU A 164 -11.98 30.88 15.02
N ALA A 165 -12.17 31.72 13.99
CA ALA A 165 -11.11 32.50 13.39
C ALA A 165 -11.40 33.99 13.53
N PHE A 166 -10.51 34.72 14.21
CA PHE A 166 -10.64 36.17 14.32
C PHE A 166 -10.21 36.84 13.01
N GLN A 167 -11.05 37.73 12.49
CA GLN A 167 -10.74 38.51 11.29
C GLN A 167 -9.85 39.73 11.59
N ARG A 168 -9.81 40.16 12.86
CA ARG A 168 -8.97 41.25 13.37
C ARG A 168 -8.23 40.84 14.62
N GLN A 169 -7.18 41.56 14.99
CA GLN A 169 -6.51 41.32 16.27
C GLN A 169 -7.50 41.51 17.44
N PRO A 170 -7.69 40.50 18.31
CA PRO A 170 -8.61 40.62 19.44
C PRO A 170 -8.19 41.75 20.39
N LYS A 171 -9.18 42.54 20.83
CA LYS A 171 -8.98 43.55 21.88
C LYS A 171 -8.81 42.89 23.24
N SER A 172 -9.64 41.88 23.53
CA SER A 172 -9.54 41.06 24.73
C SER A 172 -8.16 40.42 24.83
N LYS A 173 -7.56 40.51 26.02
CA LYS A 173 -6.29 39.89 26.36
C LYS A 173 -6.49 38.46 26.87
N LEU A 174 -7.69 38.12 27.31
CA LEU A 174 -8.03 36.82 27.88
C LEU A 174 -8.94 35.97 26.97
N PHE A 175 -9.18 36.36 25.72
CA PHE A 175 -10.05 35.65 24.77
C PHE A 175 -9.82 34.14 24.72
N ARG A 176 -8.55 33.68 24.81
CA ARG A 176 -8.23 32.24 24.81
C ARG A 176 -8.84 31.49 25.99
N PHE A 177 -8.85 32.11 27.17
CA PHE A 177 -9.42 31.52 28.37
C PHE A 177 -10.94 31.50 28.28
N TRP A 178 -11.54 32.61 27.84
CA TRP A 178 -12.98 32.69 27.63
C TRP A 178 -13.50 31.64 26.65
N ILE A 179 -12.85 31.52 25.49
CA ILE A 179 -13.25 30.53 24.48
C ILE A 179 -13.11 29.09 24.99
N ARG A 180 -12.03 28.78 25.72
CA ARG A 180 -11.79 27.42 26.22
C ARG A 180 -12.69 27.04 27.39
N ASP A 181 -13.11 28.02 28.19
CA ASP A 181 -14.12 27.80 29.21
C ASP A 181 -15.48 27.46 28.59
N GLU A 182 -15.83 28.08 27.46
CA GLU A 182 -17.07 27.77 26.75
C GLU A 182 -17.07 26.34 26.16
N GLY A 183 -15.91 25.82 25.76
CA GLY A 183 -15.78 24.46 25.20
C GLY A 183 -16.50 24.23 23.87
N LYS A 184 -16.95 25.30 23.20
CA LYS A 184 -17.72 25.23 21.94
C LYS A 184 -16.85 25.06 20.70
N TYR A 185 -15.60 25.54 20.77
CA TYR A 185 -14.68 25.62 19.64
C TYR A 185 -13.47 24.73 19.89
N HIS A 186 -13.06 24.04 18.84
CA HIS A 186 -12.02 23.02 18.89
C HIS A 186 -10.66 23.57 18.43
N LEU A 187 -10.67 24.49 17.46
CA LEU A 187 -9.50 25.17 16.92
C LEU A 187 -9.71 26.69 16.93
N LEU A 188 -8.69 27.43 17.33
CA LEU A 188 -8.65 28.89 17.32
C LEU A 188 -7.61 29.38 16.33
N MET A 189 -8.00 30.35 15.48
CA MET A 189 -7.07 31.11 14.63
C MET A 189 -7.03 32.56 15.12
N THR A 190 -5.84 33.02 15.51
CA THR A 190 -5.65 34.37 16.07
C THR A 190 -4.62 35.14 15.26
N PRO A 191 -4.99 36.27 14.63
CA PRO A 191 -4.05 37.19 14.03
C PRO A 191 -3.42 38.13 15.07
N SER A 192 -2.20 38.57 14.79
CA SER A 192 -1.53 39.68 15.45
C SER A 192 -0.53 40.34 14.50
N ASP A 193 0.03 41.48 14.92
CA ASP A 193 1.06 42.20 14.16
C ASP A 193 0.59 42.55 12.73
N PRO A 194 -0.40 43.46 12.59
CA PRO A 194 -0.86 43.91 11.27
C PRO A 194 0.29 44.49 10.47
N ASP A 195 0.28 44.27 9.16
CA ASP A 195 1.28 44.82 8.27
C ASP A 195 1.20 46.35 8.28
N ARG A 196 2.36 47.02 8.28
CA ARG A 196 2.44 48.47 8.25
C ARG A 196 1.93 49.02 6.93
N ASP A 197 2.21 48.31 5.84
CA ASP A 197 1.88 48.76 4.49
C ASP A 197 0.48 48.28 4.07
N ASN A 198 -0.01 47.20 4.69
CA ASN A 198 -1.36 46.68 4.49
C ASN A 198 -2.00 46.25 5.82
N PRO A 199 -2.74 47.14 6.51
CA PRO A 199 -3.38 46.82 7.79
C PRO A 199 -4.42 45.69 7.74
N SER A 200 -4.90 45.30 6.54
CA SER A 200 -5.78 44.15 6.35
C SER A 200 -5.04 42.80 6.29
N HIS A 201 -3.71 42.85 6.14
CA HIS A 201 -2.84 41.70 6.23
C HIS A 201 -2.23 41.60 7.63
N PHE A 202 -2.19 40.39 8.19
CA PHE A 202 -1.56 40.15 9.48
C PHE A 202 -0.31 39.31 9.28
N ARG A 203 0.83 39.84 9.72
CA ARG A 203 2.12 39.17 9.57
C ARG A 203 2.23 37.99 10.52
N ARG A 204 1.45 37.94 11.61
CA ARG A 204 1.49 36.85 12.57
C ARG A 204 0.14 36.17 12.75
N TRP A 205 0.16 34.85 12.66
CA TRP A 205 -1.00 34.00 12.91
C TRP A 205 -0.62 32.87 13.86
N ARG A 206 -1.45 32.66 14.87
CA ARG A 206 -1.35 31.51 15.76
C ARG A 206 -2.61 30.66 15.66
N LEU A 207 -2.42 29.38 15.39
CA LEU A 207 -3.49 28.39 15.32
C LEU A 207 -3.31 27.44 16.51
N SER A 208 -4.36 27.16 17.27
CA SER A 208 -4.22 26.30 18.46
C SER A 208 -5.49 25.58 18.86
N VAL A 209 -5.33 24.37 19.37
CA VAL A 209 -6.38 23.58 20.03
C VAL A 209 -6.19 23.63 21.55
N ASP A 210 -7.19 23.18 22.32
CA ASP A 210 -7.03 23.00 23.77
C ASP A 210 -6.06 21.83 24.06
N PRO A 211 -4.93 22.05 24.75
CA PRO A 211 -3.95 20.99 24.98
C PRO A 211 -4.43 19.90 25.93
N ASN A 212 -5.38 20.19 26.83
CA ASN A 212 -5.86 19.26 27.85
C ASN A 212 -7.13 18.54 27.44
N GLN A 213 -8.12 19.28 26.95
CA GLN A 213 -9.45 18.73 26.70
C GLN A 213 -9.70 18.38 25.24
N SER A 214 -8.99 19.01 24.32
CA SER A 214 -9.17 18.67 22.92
C SER A 214 -8.71 17.24 22.68
N GLU A 215 -9.58 16.45 22.07
CA GLU A 215 -9.18 15.17 21.47
C GLU A 215 -8.32 15.38 20.22
N PHE A 216 -8.25 16.61 19.71
CA PHE A 216 -7.56 16.97 18.48
C PHE A 216 -6.10 17.38 18.68
N ASN A 217 -5.34 17.29 17.59
CA ASN A 217 -4.05 17.93 17.43
C ASN A 217 -3.97 18.63 16.05
N LEU A 218 -2.85 19.29 15.78
CA LEU A 218 -2.57 20.04 14.56
C LEU A 218 -1.35 19.47 13.83
N ARG A 219 -1.06 18.18 14.03
CA ARG A 219 0.05 17.51 13.36
C ARG A 219 -0.14 17.68 11.85
N ARG A 220 0.93 18.11 11.16
CA ARG A 220 1.00 18.43 9.71
C ARG A 220 0.38 19.77 9.27
N LEU A 221 -0.41 20.46 10.08
CA LEU A 221 -0.94 21.78 9.69
C LEU A 221 0.20 22.79 9.40
N GLY A 222 1.19 22.87 10.30
CA GLY A 222 2.37 23.74 10.09
C GLY A 222 3.15 23.39 8.82
N TYR A 223 3.14 22.12 8.41
CA TYR A 223 3.80 21.69 7.18
C TYR A 223 3.10 22.17 5.90
N LEU A 224 1.77 22.01 5.83
CA LEU A 224 1.04 22.48 4.64
C LEU A 224 1.05 24.01 4.52
N LEU A 225 1.03 24.70 5.66
CA LEU A 225 1.23 26.14 5.70
C LEU A 225 2.62 26.52 5.17
N GLU A 226 3.65 25.79 5.56
CA GLU A 226 5.02 26.00 5.07
C GLU A 226 5.18 25.78 3.56
N LEU A 227 4.55 24.73 3.02
CA LEU A 227 4.53 24.49 1.57
C LEU A 227 3.87 25.65 0.82
N LYS A 228 2.70 26.11 1.29
CA LYS A 228 2.00 27.23 0.64
C LYS A 228 2.77 28.54 0.79
N GLU A 229 3.34 28.79 1.97
CA GLU A 229 4.18 29.96 2.25
C GLU A 229 5.35 30.03 1.27
N THR A 230 6.06 28.92 1.09
CA THR A 230 7.20 28.82 0.17
C THR A 230 6.77 29.11 -1.26
N ALA A 231 5.65 28.53 -1.71
CA ALA A 231 5.11 28.76 -3.04
C ALA A 231 4.70 30.24 -3.27
N VAL A 232 4.14 30.92 -2.26
CA VAL A 232 3.75 32.34 -2.35
C VAL A 232 4.96 33.26 -2.30
N ARG A 233 5.96 32.96 -1.45
CA ARG A 233 7.18 33.77 -1.33
C ARG A 233 8.09 33.70 -2.56
N GLY A 234 8.20 32.52 -3.18
CA GLY A 234 9.16 32.25 -4.24
C GLY A 234 10.62 32.49 -3.82
N ASP A 235 11.53 32.52 -4.79
CA ASP A 235 12.99 32.63 -4.55
C ASP A 235 13.46 34.01 -4.06
N GLN A 236 12.60 35.03 -4.18
CA GLN A 236 12.97 36.43 -3.99
C GLN A 236 12.82 36.90 -2.53
N LEU A 237 11.95 36.26 -1.75
CA LEU A 237 11.68 36.63 -0.35
C LEU A 237 12.37 35.65 0.60
N LYS A 238 13.71 35.62 0.54
CA LYS A 238 14.54 34.78 1.41
C LYS A 238 14.26 35.09 2.89
N ARG A 239 13.94 34.03 3.63
CA ARG A 239 13.77 34.07 5.08
C ARG A 239 15.13 33.95 5.74
N VAL A 240 15.40 34.85 6.68
CA VAL A 240 16.68 34.96 7.39
C VAL A 240 16.42 34.89 8.89
N GLY A 241 17.28 34.19 9.62
CA GLY A 241 17.22 34.16 11.08
C GLY A 241 17.85 32.91 11.69
N THR A 242 17.82 32.80 13.01
CA THR A 242 18.27 31.56 13.65
C THR A 242 17.34 30.41 13.26
N PRO A 243 17.87 29.31 12.67
CA PRO A 243 17.10 28.15 12.28
C PRO A 243 16.12 27.73 13.37
N ARG A 244 14.84 27.62 13.01
CA ARG A 244 13.79 27.18 13.94
C ARG A 244 13.84 25.67 14.16
N PHE A 245 14.32 24.92 13.17
CA PHE A 245 14.49 23.47 13.18
C PHE A 245 15.88 23.08 12.70
N GLU A 246 16.25 21.82 12.94
CA GLU A 246 17.47 21.23 12.38
C GLU A 246 17.39 21.19 10.83
N PRO A 247 18.54 21.28 10.13
CA PRO A 247 18.58 21.37 8.67
C PRO A 247 17.91 20.21 7.93
N GLU A 248 17.82 19.03 8.55
CA GLU A 248 17.18 17.85 7.95
C GLU A 248 15.66 17.97 7.92
N TYR A 249 15.07 18.86 8.73
CA TYR A 249 13.62 19.01 8.82
C TYR A 249 13.06 20.04 7.84
N SER A 250 13.76 21.15 7.60
CA SER A 250 13.28 22.19 6.69
C SER A 250 14.44 22.78 5.91
N ASP A 251 14.18 23.01 4.64
CA ASP A 251 15.04 23.76 3.71
C ASP A 251 15.03 25.28 3.97
N ASN A 252 14.37 25.72 5.06
CA ASN A 252 14.29 27.11 5.46
C ASN A 252 14.73 27.35 6.91
N GLU A 253 15.35 28.52 7.18
CA GLU A 253 15.76 28.94 8.52
C GLU A 253 14.57 29.33 9.42
N ASP A 254 13.49 29.89 8.87
CA ASP A 254 12.33 30.33 9.66
C ASP A 254 10.98 29.81 9.09
N PRO A 255 10.75 28.50 9.17
CA PRO A 255 9.50 27.88 8.76
C PRO A 255 8.35 28.10 9.76
N TRP A 256 7.12 27.81 9.31
CA TRP A 256 5.97 27.69 10.20
C TRP A 256 6.26 26.72 11.37
N TYR A 257 5.96 27.13 12.59
CA TYR A 257 6.14 26.31 13.77
C TYR A 257 5.03 25.27 13.83
N ASP A 258 5.36 23.98 13.93
CA ASP A 258 4.39 22.88 13.82
C ASP A 258 3.89 22.33 15.16
N GLY A 259 4.36 22.88 16.29
CA GLY A 259 3.89 22.46 17.60
C GLY A 259 4.52 21.20 18.17
N ARG A 260 5.56 20.61 17.57
CA ARG A 260 6.13 19.33 18.05
C ARG A 260 6.55 19.32 19.53
N ASN A 261 7.07 20.45 20.04
CA ASN A 261 7.43 20.59 21.47
C ASN A 261 6.23 20.86 22.38
N HIS A 262 5.03 20.94 21.81
CA HIS A 262 3.76 21.18 22.47
C HIS A 262 2.73 20.12 22.07
N ASN A 263 3.16 18.88 21.78
CA ASN A 263 2.28 17.78 21.37
C ASN A 263 1.36 18.14 20.18
N TYR A 264 1.85 18.98 19.27
CA TYR A 264 1.13 19.47 18.10
C TYR A 264 -0.16 20.22 18.44
N THR A 265 -0.26 20.88 19.60
CA THR A 265 -1.49 21.62 19.98
C THR A 265 -1.50 23.07 19.50
N MET A 266 -0.42 23.53 18.87
CA MET A 266 -0.26 24.92 18.43
C MET A 266 0.64 25.00 17.21
N VAL A 267 0.27 25.86 16.26
CA VAL A 267 1.03 26.27 15.10
C VAL A 267 1.19 27.79 15.14
N ASP A 268 2.38 28.31 14.82
CA ASP A 268 2.67 29.76 14.83
C ASP A 268 3.42 30.13 13.55
N SER A 269 3.14 31.32 13.02
CA SER A 269 3.76 31.80 11.78
C SER A 269 5.29 31.91 11.90
N PRO A 270 6.00 32.07 10.77
CA PRO A 270 7.40 32.47 10.78
C PRO A 270 7.63 33.73 11.64
N ARG A 271 8.82 33.87 12.25
CA ARG A 271 9.21 35.07 13.00
C ARG A 271 9.31 36.29 12.09
N CYS A 272 9.70 36.09 10.82
CA CYS A 272 9.73 37.14 9.79
C CYS A 272 8.33 37.56 9.30
N GLY A 273 7.30 36.83 9.70
CA GLY A 273 5.91 37.01 9.29
C GLY A 273 5.50 36.06 8.17
N THR A 274 4.19 35.91 7.95
CA THR A 274 3.62 35.14 6.84
C THR A 274 3.20 36.06 5.69
N GLU A 275 3.38 35.59 4.46
CA GLU A 275 2.79 36.19 3.25
C GLU A 275 1.40 35.60 2.92
N LEU A 276 0.93 34.59 3.68
CA LEU A 276 -0.36 33.98 3.46
C LEU A 276 -1.49 34.89 3.93
N SER A 277 -2.47 35.12 3.04
CA SER A 277 -3.68 35.86 3.38
C SER A 277 -4.59 35.05 4.30
N TYR A 278 -5.52 35.74 4.97
CA TYR A 278 -6.54 35.10 5.79
C TYR A 278 -7.30 33.99 5.04
N GLU A 279 -7.75 34.27 3.80
CA GLU A 279 -8.47 33.30 2.98
C GLU A 279 -7.60 32.08 2.63
N GLN A 280 -6.31 32.27 2.37
CA GLN A 280 -5.40 31.15 2.12
C GLN A 280 -5.24 30.27 3.37
N LEU A 281 -5.10 30.89 4.56
CA LEU A 281 -5.03 30.16 5.83
C LEU A 281 -6.32 29.40 6.11
N LYS A 282 -7.47 30.05 5.95
CA LYS A 282 -8.79 29.45 6.11
C LYS A 282 -8.99 28.26 5.18
N ASN A 283 -8.60 28.39 3.91
CA ASN A 283 -8.66 27.29 2.94
C ASN A 283 -7.78 26.11 3.35
N ILE A 284 -6.56 26.35 3.83
CA ILE A 284 -5.67 25.28 4.30
C ILE A 284 -6.25 24.59 5.54
N VAL A 285 -6.78 25.35 6.50
CA VAL A 285 -7.37 24.79 7.73
C VAL A 285 -8.65 24.01 7.42
N SER A 286 -9.47 24.50 6.49
CA SER A 286 -10.70 23.82 6.07
C SER A 286 -10.41 22.60 5.18
N SER A 287 -9.21 22.53 4.58
CA SER A 287 -8.76 21.35 3.84
C SER A 287 -8.36 20.21 4.79
N ARG A 288 -8.32 18.97 4.28
CA ARG A 288 -7.79 17.83 5.04
C ARG A 288 -6.29 17.93 5.22
N PHE A 289 -5.81 18.68 6.21
CA PHE A 289 -4.38 18.87 6.42
C PHE A 289 -3.67 17.68 7.10
N HIS A 290 -4.43 16.67 7.52
CA HIS A 290 -3.95 15.43 8.09
C HIS A 290 -3.75 14.36 7.01
N GLY A 291 -3.09 13.24 7.35
CA GLY A 291 -2.90 12.14 6.39
C GLY A 291 -1.98 12.49 5.20
N ILE A 292 -1.42 11.49 4.52
CA ILE A 292 -0.52 11.68 3.38
C ILE A 292 -1.39 12.00 2.17
N GLN A 293 -1.56 13.29 1.90
CA GLN A 293 -2.30 13.76 0.72
C GLN A 293 -1.64 13.26 -0.57
N LEU A 294 -2.47 12.68 -1.42
CA LEU A 294 -2.14 12.36 -2.81
C LEU A 294 -2.57 13.53 -3.70
N GLU A 295 -1.79 13.79 -4.74
CA GLU A 295 -2.10 14.85 -5.70
C GLU A 295 -3.10 14.33 -6.74
N PRO A 296 -4.28 14.97 -6.91
CA PRO A 296 -5.37 14.42 -7.72
C PRO A 296 -5.05 14.38 -9.23
N ASP A 297 -4.12 15.20 -9.69
CA ASP A 297 -3.76 15.33 -11.13
C ASP A 297 -2.65 14.36 -11.56
N LYS A 298 -2.17 13.51 -10.65
CA LYS A 298 -1.09 12.56 -10.89
C LYS A 298 -1.67 11.17 -11.10
N VAL A 299 -1.23 10.48 -12.16
CA VAL A 299 -1.81 9.15 -12.50
C VAL A 299 -1.29 8.10 -11.54
N ASP A 300 -2.21 7.61 -10.72
CA ASP A 300 -2.10 6.35 -10.03
C ASP A 300 -3.07 5.35 -10.70
N SER A 301 -2.68 4.08 -10.78
CA SER A 301 -3.51 3.01 -11.33
C SER A 301 -3.51 1.81 -10.41
N LEU A 302 -4.65 1.13 -10.34
CA LEU A 302 -4.83 -0.12 -9.61
C LEU A 302 -5.33 -1.16 -10.61
N ILE A 303 -4.53 -2.21 -10.80
CA ILE A 303 -4.85 -3.29 -11.73
C ILE A 303 -4.84 -4.62 -10.98
N PHE A 304 -5.87 -5.41 -11.19
CA PHE A 304 -5.97 -6.78 -10.72
C PHE A 304 -5.85 -7.75 -11.91
N TYR A 305 -5.01 -8.77 -11.76
CA TYR A 305 -4.86 -9.84 -12.73
C TYR A 305 -5.40 -11.14 -12.15
N PHE A 306 -6.32 -11.79 -12.87
CA PHE A 306 -6.87 -13.10 -12.53
C PHE A 306 -6.50 -14.12 -13.60
N PHE A 307 -6.33 -15.37 -13.21
CA PHE A 307 -5.77 -16.42 -14.06
C PHE A 307 -6.82 -17.49 -14.36
N TYR A 308 -6.89 -17.90 -15.63
CA TYR A 308 -7.86 -18.87 -16.11
C TYR A 308 -7.22 -19.87 -17.08
N GLU A 309 -7.81 -21.05 -17.16
CA GLU A 309 -7.60 -22.00 -18.25
C GLU A 309 -8.78 -21.93 -19.21
N ILE A 310 -8.52 -22.22 -20.49
CA ILE A 310 -9.61 -22.28 -21.47
C ILE A 310 -10.27 -23.65 -21.37
N ASP A 311 -11.58 -23.66 -21.12
CA ASP A 311 -12.40 -24.87 -21.03
C ASP A 311 -12.65 -25.42 -22.44
N ASP A 312 -11.75 -26.29 -22.90
CA ASP A 312 -11.78 -26.83 -24.25
C ASP A 312 -11.47 -28.33 -24.27
N GLU A 313 -12.40 -29.11 -24.84
CA GLU A 313 -12.19 -30.52 -25.18
C GLU A 313 -11.35 -30.70 -26.46
N ALA A 314 -11.06 -29.63 -27.21
CA ALA A 314 -10.36 -29.72 -28.48
C ALA A 314 -8.87 -30.03 -28.29
N ASN A 315 -8.42 -31.05 -29.03
CA ASN A 315 -7.03 -31.47 -29.01
C ASN A 315 -6.09 -30.60 -29.88
N SER A 316 -6.55 -29.50 -30.51
CA SER A 316 -5.73 -28.73 -31.47
C SER A 316 -5.96 -27.22 -31.41
N SER A 317 -4.87 -26.47 -31.55
CA SER A 317 -4.83 -25.00 -31.48
C SER A 317 -5.64 -24.30 -32.57
N SER A 318 -5.81 -24.92 -33.75
CA SER A 318 -6.64 -24.36 -34.83
C SER A 318 -8.13 -24.33 -34.48
N LYS A 319 -8.61 -25.33 -33.72
CA LYS A 319 -9.98 -25.36 -33.21
C LYS A 319 -10.17 -24.32 -32.11
N LEU A 320 -9.18 -24.17 -31.24
CA LEU A 320 -9.20 -23.18 -30.15
C LEU A 320 -9.27 -21.76 -30.68
N ILE A 321 -8.55 -21.43 -31.77
CA ILE A 321 -8.70 -20.13 -32.46
C ILE A 321 -10.14 -19.92 -32.90
N THR A 322 -10.78 -20.92 -33.52
CA THR A 322 -12.20 -20.80 -33.94
C THR A 322 -13.14 -20.60 -32.75
N ILE A 323 -12.86 -21.22 -31.60
CA ILE A 323 -13.62 -21.01 -30.36
C ILE A 323 -13.44 -19.57 -29.86
N LEU A 324 -12.20 -19.09 -29.76
CA LEU A 324 -11.89 -17.73 -29.33
C LEU A 324 -12.51 -16.69 -30.28
N ASP A 325 -12.38 -16.87 -31.59
CA ASP A 325 -13.00 -16.01 -32.60
C ASP A 325 -14.53 -16.02 -32.48
N GLY A 326 -15.13 -17.19 -32.22
CA GLY A 326 -16.57 -17.36 -31.98
C GLY A 326 -17.06 -16.61 -30.73
N HIS A 327 -16.18 -16.40 -29.75
CA HIS A 327 -16.42 -15.57 -28.58
C HIS A 327 -15.99 -14.11 -28.77
N GLY A 328 -15.57 -13.69 -29.97
CA GLY A 328 -15.24 -12.30 -30.28
C GLY A 328 -13.88 -11.83 -29.77
N PHE A 329 -12.94 -12.76 -29.54
CA PHE A 329 -11.55 -12.38 -29.34
C PHE A 329 -10.94 -11.86 -30.64
N THR A 330 -10.03 -10.90 -30.52
CA THR A 330 -9.28 -10.31 -31.64
C THR A 330 -7.79 -10.40 -31.37
N GLU A 331 -6.98 -10.51 -32.41
CA GLU A 331 -5.54 -10.57 -32.25
C GLU A 331 -4.99 -9.18 -31.87
N SER A 332 -4.18 -9.12 -30.81
CA SER A 332 -3.60 -7.89 -30.27
C SER A 332 -2.13 -8.09 -29.86
N LYS A 333 -1.38 -6.99 -29.80
CA LYS A 333 0.05 -6.97 -29.46
C LYS A 333 0.25 -6.26 -28.11
N PRO A 334 0.18 -6.98 -26.98
CA PRO A 334 0.27 -6.36 -25.63
C PRO A 334 1.61 -5.67 -25.33
N LEU A 335 2.62 -5.94 -26.16
CA LEU A 335 3.99 -5.44 -26.02
C LEU A 335 4.35 -4.41 -27.11
N GLU A 336 3.41 -4.01 -27.97
CA GLU A 336 3.66 -3.10 -29.09
C GLU A 336 4.23 -1.75 -28.62
N ASP A 337 3.77 -1.29 -27.46
CA ASP A 337 4.16 -0.01 -26.89
C ASP A 337 5.58 -0.01 -26.34
N LEU A 338 6.23 -1.16 -26.10
CA LEU A 338 7.63 -1.25 -25.67
C LEU A 338 8.60 -0.78 -26.77
N LYS A 339 8.68 0.54 -27.02
CA LYS A 339 9.43 1.15 -28.15
C LYS A 339 10.90 0.75 -28.21
N THR A 340 11.49 0.44 -27.06
CA THR A 340 12.90 0.05 -26.91
C THR A 340 13.12 -1.45 -26.84
N ALA A 341 12.08 -2.27 -27.03
CA ALA A 341 12.20 -3.72 -27.17
C ALA A 341 12.63 -4.12 -28.58
N PHE A 342 13.08 -5.37 -28.74
CA PHE A 342 13.32 -5.93 -30.06
C PHE A 342 11.99 -6.11 -30.81
N GLN A 343 12.04 -5.98 -32.14
CA GLN A 343 10.83 -6.02 -32.98
C GLN A 343 10.01 -7.30 -32.78
N PHE A 344 10.67 -8.46 -32.65
CA PHE A 344 9.97 -9.73 -32.43
C PHE A 344 9.23 -9.80 -31.08
N VAL A 345 9.70 -9.08 -30.05
CA VAL A 345 9.00 -8.96 -28.76
C VAL A 345 7.73 -8.14 -28.93
N ARG A 346 7.83 -7.01 -29.64
CA ARG A 346 6.70 -6.13 -29.93
C ARG A 346 5.66 -6.78 -30.84
N ASP A 347 6.10 -7.72 -31.68
CA ASP A 347 5.25 -8.51 -32.57
C ASP A 347 4.67 -9.77 -31.91
N ALA A 348 4.92 -9.99 -30.62
CA ALA A 348 4.24 -11.03 -29.86
C ALA A 348 2.74 -10.75 -29.85
N LYS A 349 1.95 -11.74 -30.27
CA LYS A 349 0.50 -11.63 -30.46
C LYS A 349 -0.21 -12.52 -29.47
N LEU A 350 -1.26 -11.99 -28.86
CA LEU A 350 -2.22 -12.70 -28.01
C LEU A 350 -3.64 -12.40 -28.50
N CYS A 351 -4.59 -13.26 -28.15
CA CYS A 351 -6.01 -13.00 -28.36
C CYS A 351 -6.51 -12.10 -27.23
N MET A 352 -7.18 -10.99 -27.55
CA MET A 352 -7.69 -10.01 -26.61
C MET A 352 -9.19 -9.80 -26.83
N LYS A 353 -9.92 -9.69 -25.72
CA LYS A 353 -11.33 -9.28 -25.72
C LYS A 353 -11.60 -8.29 -24.59
N ASP A 354 -12.16 -7.14 -24.95
CA ASP A 354 -12.77 -6.23 -23.98
C ASP A 354 -14.06 -6.85 -23.43
N VAL A 355 -14.21 -6.81 -22.11
CA VAL A 355 -15.37 -7.34 -21.39
C VAL A 355 -15.93 -6.27 -20.46
N PHE A 356 -17.23 -6.35 -20.14
CA PHE A 356 -17.91 -5.44 -19.21
C PHE A 356 -17.85 -3.93 -19.56
N GLU A 357 -17.83 -3.57 -20.86
CA GLU A 357 -17.57 -2.21 -21.37
C GLU A 357 -18.45 -1.10 -20.76
N ASP A 358 -19.71 -1.40 -20.40
CA ASP A 358 -20.74 -0.39 -20.10
C ASP A 358 -21.23 -0.30 -18.64
N ARG A 359 -20.73 -1.10 -17.69
CA ARG A 359 -21.39 -1.20 -16.35
C ARG A 359 -20.51 -1.40 -15.11
N SER A 360 -19.19 -1.32 -15.21
CA SER A 360 -18.33 -1.60 -14.07
C SER A 360 -17.42 -0.44 -13.69
N GLU A 361 -17.05 -0.38 -12.42
CA GLU A 361 -15.96 0.45 -11.89
C GLU A 361 -14.57 0.01 -12.41
N PHE A 362 -14.54 -0.90 -13.40
CA PHE A 362 -13.35 -1.45 -14.01
C PHE A 362 -13.37 -1.31 -15.54
N SER A 363 -12.19 -1.14 -16.12
CA SER A 363 -11.89 -1.50 -17.49
C SER A 363 -11.38 -2.94 -17.46
N ALA A 364 -11.95 -3.81 -18.29
CA ALA A 364 -11.71 -5.23 -18.18
C ALA A 364 -11.32 -5.84 -19.54
N LYS A 365 -10.15 -6.47 -19.59
CA LYS A 365 -9.59 -7.09 -20.79
C LYS A 365 -9.21 -8.53 -20.50
N VAL A 366 -9.57 -9.45 -21.37
CA VAL A 366 -9.13 -10.85 -21.28
C VAL A 366 -8.08 -11.10 -22.35
N TRP A 367 -6.88 -11.48 -21.91
CA TRP A 367 -5.75 -11.86 -22.73
C TRP A 367 -5.62 -13.38 -22.74
N ALA A 368 -5.87 -14.01 -23.89
CA ALA A 368 -5.82 -15.46 -24.05
C ALA A 368 -4.70 -15.88 -25.01
N SER A 369 -4.20 -17.11 -24.83
CA SER A 369 -3.26 -17.74 -25.75
C SER A 369 -3.74 -19.11 -26.19
N GLU A 370 -3.83 -19.27 -27.50
CA GLU A 370 -4.18 -20.50 -28.19
C GLU A 370 -3.12 -21.60 -28.03
N ILE A 371 -1.87 -21.22 -27.83
CA ILE A 371 -0.74 -22.15 -27.68
C ILE A 371 -0.69 -22.72 -26.26
N THR A 372 -0.75 -21.82 -25.28
CA THR A 372 -0.63 -22.20 -23.87
C THR A 372 -1.95 -22.58 -23.23
N ARG A 373 -3.09 -22.29 -23.89
CA ARG A 373 -4.46 -22.60 -23.45
C ARG A 373 -4.86 -21.99 -22.10
N HIS A 374 -4.36 -20.80 -21.83
CA HIS A 374 -4.72 -20.03 -20.64
C HIS A 374 -5.17 -18.63 -21.03
N ALA A 375 -5.82 -17.96 -20.09
CA ALA A 375 -6.18 -16.57 -20.18
C ALA A 375 -5.86 -15.81 -18.89
N ILE A 376 -5.61 -14.52 -19.04
CA ILE A 376 -5.44 -13.57 -17.95
C ILE A 376 -6.50 -12.49 -18.10
N LEU A 377 -7.33 -12.33 -17.08
CA LEU A 377 -8.22 -11.18 -16.96
C LEU A 377 -7.45 -10.04 -16.29
N GLU A 378 -7.33 -8.92 -17.00
CA GLU A 378 -6.85 -7.65 -16.49
C GLU A 378 -8.06 -6.76 -16.13
N LEU A 379 -8.20 -6.42 -14.85
CA LEU A 379 -9.20 -5.48 -14.35
C LEU A 379 -8.49 -4.22 -13.84
N GLU A 380 -8.55 -3.15 -14.62
CA GLU A 380 -8.04 -1.83 -14.24
C GLU A 380 -9.17 -1.02 -13.60
N ALA A 381 -8.99 -0.55 -12.37
CA ALA A 381 -9.97 0.27 -11.68
C ALA A 381 -10.14 1.61 -12.41
N ARG A 382 -11.34 1.84 -12.99
CA ARG A 382 -11.72 3.14 -13.52
C ARG A 382 -11.83 4.10 -12.35
N ASP A 383 -11.33 5.31 -12.55
CA ASP A 383 -11.48 6.36 -11.58
C ASP A 383 -10.96 5.99 -10.16
N PHE A 384 -9.80 5.32 -10.09
CA PHE A 384 -9.12 4.97 -8.84
C PHE A 384 -8.99 6.16 -7.88
N HIS A 385 -8.97 7.40 -8.42
CA HIS A 385 -9.19 8.64 -7.67
C HIS A 385 -10.53 9.33 -7.92
N THR A 386 -11.09 9.29 -9.13
CA THR A 386 -12.13 10.23 -9.60
C THR A 386 -13.56 9.92 -9.16
N THR A 387 -13.91 8.70 -8.73
CA THR A 387 -15.23 8.44 -8.11
C THR A 387 -15.33 9.03 -6.69
N ALA A 388 -14.22 9.53 -6.15
CA ALA A 388 -14.17 10.33 -4.92
C ALA A 388 -14.13 11.84 -5.17
N PHE A 389 -14.18 12.32 -6.43
CA PHE A 389 -13.96 13.72 -6.76
C PHE A 389 -15.03 14.35 -7.66
N ARG A 390 -15.88 15.17 -7.04
CA ARG A 390 -16.19 16.49 -7.57
C ARG A 390 -15.00 17.43 -7.26
N PRO A 391 -14.76 18.50 -8.02
CA PRO A 391 -13.75 19.53 -7.69
C PRO A 391 -13.90 20.16 -6.28
N SER A 392 -15.02 19.90 -5.59
CA SER A 392 -15.31 20.28 -4.22
C SER A 392 -14.93 19.24 -3.15
N ASP A 393 -14.54 18.03 -3.55
CA ASP A 393 -14.30 16.93 -2.61
C ASP A 393 -12.87 16.98 -2.03
N PRO A 394 -12.70 16.54 -0.78
CA PRO A 394 -11.45 16.71 -0.06
C PRO A 394 -10.29 15.87 -0.62
N PRO A 395 -9.01 16.29 -0.43
CA PRO A 395 -7.85 15.56 -0.94
C PRO A 395 -7.79 14.13 -0.41
N LEU A 396 -7.52 13.16 -1.29
CA LEU A 396 -7.39 11.75 -0.94
C LEU A 396 -6.18 11.53 -0.03
N ILE A 397 -6.37 10.74 1.02
CA ILE A 397 -5.35 10.41 1.99
C ILE A 397 -4.87 8.98 1.74
N LEU A 398 -3.54 8.79 1.60
CA LEU A 398 -2.92 7.48 1.36
C LEU A 398 -3.33 6.43 2.40
N GLU A 399 -3.49 6.82 3.66
CA GLU A 399 -3.97 5.92 4.71
C GLU A 399 -5.38 5.37 4.47
N GLU A 400 -6.24 6.14 3.81
CA GLU A 400 -7.61 5.73 3.44
C GLU A 400 -7.64 4.86 2.19
N LEU A 401 -6.66 5.04 1.31
CA LEU A 401 -6.53 4.30 0.05
C LEU A 401 -6.50 2.78 0.27
N ASN A 402 -5.92 2.33 1.38
CA ASN A 402 -5.89 0.90 1.72
C ASN A 402 -7.29 0.29 1.81
N ASN A 403 -8.26 1.00 2.40
CA ASN A 403 -9.62 0.47 2.52
C ASN A 403 -10.30 0.43 1.15
N ARG A 404 -10.05 1.45 0.33
CA ARG A 404 -10.58 1.49 -1.03
C ARG A 404 -9.99 0.38 -1.89
N ILE A 405 -8.71 0.07 -1.73
CA ILE A 405 -8.07 -1.07 -2.41
C ILE A 405 -8.74 -2.39 -1.99
N ASP A 406 -9.03 -2.57 -0.69
CA ASP A 406 -9.69 -3.77 -0.18
C ASP A 406 -11.13 -3.89 -0.73
N GLU A 407 -11.91 -2.80 -0.73
CA GLU A 407 -13.25 -2.75 -1.35
C GLU A 407 -13.22 -3.08 -2.84
N LEU A 408 -12.30 -2.45 -3.59
CA LEU A 408 -12.12 -2.70 -5.02
C LEU A 408 -11.68 -4.14 -5.29
N GLN A 409 -10.89 -4.74 -4.41
CA GLN A 409 -10.48 -6.14 -4.54
C GLN A 409 -11.68 -7.09 -4.40
N GLU A 410 -12.58 -6.84 -3.45
CA GLU A 410 -13.82 -7.62 -3.30
C GLU A 410 -14.71 -7.49 -4.54
N SER A 411 -14.90 -6.26 -5.05
CA SER A 411 -15.64 -6.04 -6.29
C SER A 411 -14.98 -6.72 -7.50
N ALA A 412 -13.65 -6.63 -7.63
CA ALA A 412 -12.89 -7.26 -8.69
C ALA A 412 -13.05 -8.78 -8.67
N GLN A 413 -13.02 -9.41 -7.49
CA GLN A 413 -13.24 -10.84 -7.33
C GLN A 413 -14.66 -11.25 -7.79
N GLN A 414 -15.68 -10.48 -7.41
CA GLN A 414 -17.06 -10.75 -7.84
C GLN A 414 -17.23 -10.61 -9.36
N LEU A 415 -16.53 -9.66 -9.98
CA LEU A 415 -16.55 -9.48 -11.43
C LEU A 415 -15.81 -10.61 -12.15
N ALA A 416 -14.65 -11.01 -11.61
CA ALA A 416 -13.87 -12.14 -12.09
C ALA A 416 -14.69 -13.44 -12.07
N ASP A 417 -15.41 -13.73 -10.98
CA ASP A 417 -16.24 -14.93 -10.88
C ASP A 417 -17.36 -14.99 -11.94
N LYS A 418 -17.94 -13.83 -12.30
CA LYS A 418 -18.95 -13.75 -13.39
C LYS A 418 -18.39 -14.03 -14.77
N LEU A 419 -17.07 -13.92 -14.97
CA LEU A 419 -16.45 -14.13 -16.28
C LEU A 419 -16.62 -15.58 -16.75
N LYS A 420 -16.62 -16.54 -15.82
CA LYS A 420 -16.80 -17.98 -16.08
C LYS A 420 -18.16 -18.31 -16.71
N ASP A 421 -19.17 -17.47 -16.45
CA ASP A 421 -20.52 -17.64 -17.01
C ASP A 421 -20.63 -17.10 -18.45
N ILE A 422 -19.67 -16.28 -18.88
CA ILE A 422 -19.72 -15.52 -20.14
C ILE A 422 -18.75 -16.08 -21.18
N LEU A 423 -17.59 -16.57 -20.73
CA LEU A 423 -16.52 -17.09 -21.57
C LEU A 423 -16.22 -18.55 -21.18
N PRO A 424 -15.71 -19.37 -22.11
CA PRO A 424 -15.33 -20.76 -21.83
C PRO A 424 -14.03 -20.82 -21.02
N LEU A 425 -14.08 -20.34 -19.78
CA LEU A 425 -12.94 -20.19 -18.89
C LEU A 425 -13.21 -20.89 -17.56
N LYS A 426 -12.19 -21.56 -17.04
CA LYS A 426 -12.16 -22.19 -15.72
C LYS A 426 -10.93 -21.72 -14.95
N ASN A 427 -10.87 -21.99 -13.65
CA ASN A 427 -9.77 -21.54 -12.79
C ASN A 427 -9.28 -22.67 -11.86
N ASP A 428 -9.07 -23.85 -12.43
CA ASP A 428 -8.68 -25.06 -11.71
C ASP A 428 -7.24 -24.97 -11.17
N ILE A 429 -6.34 -24.24 -11.84
CA ILE A 429 -4.91 -24.20 -11.47
C ILE A 429 -4.65 -23.17 -10.37
N TRP A 430 -5.13 -21.95 -10.57
CA TRP A 430 -4.84 -20.81 -9.69
C TRP A 430 -6.01 -20.48 -8.74
N GLY A 431 -7.17 -21.12 -8.91
CA GLY A 431 -8.35 -20.81 -8.11
C GLY A 431 -8.72 -19.33 -8.21
N ASN A 432 -9.07 -18.74 -7.07
CA ASN A 432 -9.42 -17.32 -6.97
C ASN A 432 -8.19 -16.44 -6.64
N GLU A 433 -6.97 -16.92 -6.91
CA GLU A 433 -5.79 -16.09 -6.74
C GLU A 433 -5.79 -14.93 -7.73
N SER A 434 -5.33 -13.78 -7.26
CA SER A 434 -5.17 -12.57 -8.05
C SER A 434 -3.81 -11.95 -7.80
N TYR A 435 -3.27 -11.28 -8.82
CA TYR A 435 -2.09 -10.45 -8.69
C TYR A 435 -2.47 -8.97 -8.73
N ARG A 436 -2.00 -8.18 -7.77
CA ARG A 436 -2.33 -6.76 -7.64
C ARG A 436 -1.17 -5.85 -8.03
N LEU A 437 -1.36 -4.99 -9.01
CA LEU A 437 -0.42 -3.93 -9.37
C LEU A 437 -0.98 -2.57 -8.92
N ILE A 438 -0.23 -1.88 -8.07
CA ILE A 438 -0.51 -0.51 -7.63
C ILE A 438 0.60 0.36 -8.21
N LYS A 439 0.23 1.35 -9.00
CA LYS A 439 1.14 2.41 -9.45
C LYS A 439 0.69 3.70 -8.79
N MET A 440 1.60 4.45 -8.20
CA MET A 440 1.27 5.77 -7.67
C MET A 440 2.44 6.74 -7.77
N CYS A 441 2.15 8.02 -7.85
CA CYS A 441 3.18 9.04 -7.81
C CYS A 441 3.72 9.20 -6.39
N GLN A 442 5.00 9.54 -6.29
CA GLN A 442 5.72 9.62 -5.03
C GLN A 442 5.01 10.60 -4.08
N PRO A 443 4.42 10.10 -2.98
CA PRO A 443 3.79 10.98 -2.03
C PRO A 443 4.85 11.78 -1.28
N ASN A 444 4.41 12.92 -0.74
CA ASN A 444 5.25 13.74 0.10
C ASN A 444 5.46 13.13 1.48
N LEU A 445 6.59 12.44 1.66
CA LEU A 445 6.95 11.71 2.88
C LEU A 445 7.99 12.41 3.76
N LYS A 446 8.58 13.53 3.32
CA LYS A 446 9.71 14.21 4.00
C LYS A 446 9.44 14.53 5.49
N PHE A 447 8.19 14.74 5.87
CA PHE A 447 7.76 15.18 7.20
C PHE A 447 7.02 14.09 7.99
N ARG A 448 7.14 12.83 7.55
CA ARG A 448 6.46 11.69 8.15
C ARG A 448 7.40 10.88 9.04
N ASP A 449 6.80 10.27 10.06
CA ASP A 449 7.47 9.27 10.89
C ASP A 449 7.69 8.01 10.03
N PRO A 450 8.93 7.51 9.89
CA PRO A 450 9.23 6.26 9.18
C PRO A 450 8.34 5.09 9.61
N SER A 451 8.00 5.00 10.90
CA SER A 451 7.15 3.94 11.44
C SER A 451 5.73 4.01 10.87
N ARG A 452 5.19 5.22 10.70
CA ARG A 452 3.88 5.44 10.10
C ARG A 452 3.91 5.21 8.60
N VAL A 453 4.95 5.67 7.91
CA VAL A 453 5.14 5.39 6.47
C VAL A 453 5.16 3.87 6.25
N LYS A 454 5.97 3.17 7.04
CA LYS A 454 6.06 1.72 7.04
C LYS A 454 4.69 1.06 7.17
N LEU A 455 3.94 1.38 8.23
CA LEU A 455 2.61 0.82 8.46
C LEU A 455 1.66 0.99 7.26
N VAL A 456 1.65 2.17 6.64
CA VAL A 456 0.74 2.49 5.53
C VAL A 456 1.07 1.67 4.29
N PHE A 457 2.34 1.59 3.92
CA PHE A 457 2.79 0.84 2.75
C PHE A 457 2.81 -0.68 3.00
N GLU A 458 3.10 -1.14 4.22
CA GLU A 458 2.99 -2.56 4.59
C GLU A 458 1.55 -3.04 4.50
N ARG A 459 0.57 -2.22 4.90
CA ARG A 459 -0.85 -2.53 4.72
C ARG A 459 -1.23 -2.59 3.24
N MET A 460 -0.77 -1.61 2.46
CA MET A 460 -0.98 -1.57 1.01
C MET A 460 -0.37 -2.75 0.28
N LEU A 461 0.74 -3.26 0.79
CA LEU A 461 1.41 -4.43 0.25
C LEU A 461 1.03 -5.71 0.97
N ASN A 462 0.26 -5.71 2.05
CA ASN A 462 0.10 -6.83 2.99
C ASN A 462 1.41 -7.66 3.11
N SER A 463 2.53 -6.98 3.36
CA SER A 463 3.88 -7.56 3.47
C SER A 463 4.81 -6.61 4.19
N ASP A 464 5.76 -7.15 4.95
CA ASP A 464 6.74 -6.35 5.66
C ASP A 464 7.68 -5.58 4.71
N LEU A 465 8.10 -4.40 5.18
CA LEU A 465 9.09 -3.54 4.55
C LEU A 465 10.30 -3.38 5.46
N ASP A 466 11.49 -3.58 4.89
CA ASP A 466 12.74 -3.36 5.60
C ASP A 466 13.09 -1.86 5.71
N GLU A 467 14.02 -1.53 6.61
CA GLU A 467 14.41 -0.14 6.86
C GLU A 467 15.05 0.53 5.63
N GLU A 468 15.70 -0.24 4.74
CA GLU A 468 16.31 0.28 3.53
C GLU A 468 15.22 0.71 2.53
N GLN A 469 14.19 -0.11 2.33
CA GLN A 469 13.03 0.21 1.49
C GLN A 469 12.31 1.46 1.99
N ILE A 470 12.09 1.57 3.30
CA ILE A 470 11.46 2.77 3.90
C ILE A 470 12.37 3.98 3.72
N SER A 471 13.67 3.84 3.95
CA SER A 471 14.63 4.91 3.72
C SER A 471 14.62 5.36 2.25
N ARG A 472 14.52 4.45 1.28
CA ARG A 472 14.44 4.79 -0.15
C ARG A 472 13.14 5.54 -0.46
N LEU A 473 11.99 5.04 0.00
CA LEU A 473 10.69 5.73 -0.15
C LEU A 473 10.72 7.14 0.44
N MET A 474 11.42 7.35 1.56
CA MET A 474 11.52 8.65 2.22
C MET A 474 12.64 9.56 1.70
N SER A 475 13.61 9.02 0.95
CA SER A 475 14.82 9.74 0.50
C SER A 475 14.58 10.83 -0.55
N GLY A 476 13.34 10.99 -1.04
CA GLY A 476 12.91 12.15 -1.82
C GLY A 476 12.45 11.84 -3.25
N TYR A 477 11.96 12.88 -3.92
CA TYR A 477 11.14 12.79 -5.13
C TYR A 477 11.83 12.30 -6.39
N SER A 478 13.17 12.26 -6.46
CA SER A 478 13.84 12.01 -7.75
C SER A 478 13.85 10.54 -8.18
N ARG A 479 13.74 9.57 -7.26
CA ARG A 479 13.88 8.15 -7.61
C ARG A 479 12.60 7.37 -7.40
N SER A 480 12.17 6.68 -8.45
CA SER A 480 11.10 5.70 -8.36
C SER A 480 11.55 4.47 -7.56
N GLU A 481 10.63 3.92 -6.77
CA GLU A 481 10.84 2.70 -6.00
C GLU A 481 9.80 1.66 -6.43
N ASP A 482 10.30 0.53 -6.93
CA ASP A 482 9.48 -0.60 -7.36
C ASP A 482 9.61 -1.74 -6.33
N ILE A 483 8.52 -2.02 -5.62
CA ILE A 483 8.43 -3.09 -4.62
C ILE A 483 7.58 -4.21 -5.21
N ILE A 484 8.23 -5.31 -5.58
CA ILE A 484 7.58 -6.48 -6.19
C ILE A 484 7.61 -7.63 -5.19
N ARG A 485 6.50 -8.36 -5.13
CA ARG A 485 6.27 -9.56 -4.32
C ARG A 485 5.52 -10.59 -5.18
N THR A 486 5.33 -11.79 -4.66
CA THR A 486 4.76 -12.92 -5.42
C THR A 486 3.33 -12.68 -5.92
N SER A 487 2.50 -11.94 -5.19
CA SER A 487 1.09 -11.66 -5.53
C SER A 487 0.78 -10.17 -5.75
N LYS A 488 1.80 -9.30 -5.69
CA LYS A 488 1.58 -7.85 -5.78
C LYS A 488 2.84 -7.07 -6.13
N ALA A 489 2.64 -5.95 -6.80
CA ALA A 489 3.65 -4.94 -7.03
C ALA A 489 3.12 -3.56 -6.64
N LEU A 490 3.97 -2.78 -5.97
CA LEU A 490 3.79 -1.36 -5.75
C LEU A 490 4.90 -0.62 -6.49
N CYS A 491 4.53 0.27 -7.40
CA CYS A 491 5.45 1.11 -8.15
C CYS A 491 5.21 2.57 -7.75
N VAL A 492 6.13 3.12 -6.95
CA VAL A 492 6.10 4.52 -6.54
C VAL A 492 6.95 5.34 -7.50
N LEU A 493 6.34 6.27 -8.22
CA LEU A 493 6.94 6.99 -9.34
C LEU A 493 7.52 8.33 -8.88
N GLY A 494 8.84 8.53 -9.05
CA GLY A 494 9.50 9.80 -8.79
C GLY A 494 9.34 10.82 -9.94
N ASP A 495 9.76 12.06 -9.69
CA ASP A 495 9.71 13.18 -10.64
C ASP A 495 10.53 12.91 -11.91
N GLU A 496 11.63 12.15 -11.84
CA GLU A 496 12.39 11.71 -13.03
C GLU A 496 11.52 10.92 -14.02
N ASP A 497 10.60 10.10 -13.51
CA ASP A 497 9.68 9.30 -14.34
C ASP A 497 8.47 10.14 -14.81
N MET A 498 8.20 11.29 -14.18
CA MET A 498 7.10 12.21 -14.53
C MET A 498 7.51 13.23 -15.61
N GLU A 499 8.76 13.72 -15.57
CA GLU A 499 9.31 14.63 -16.59
C GLU A 499 9.80 13.90 -17.85
N ALA A 500 10.20 12.63 -17.72
CA ALA A 500 10.47 11.75 -18.85
C ALA A 500 9.14 11.40 -19.54
N ARG A 501 8.76 12.19 -20.57
CA ARG A 501 7.64 11.93 -21.51
C ARG A 501 7.25 10.44 -21.57
N SER A 502 6.04 10.10 -21.12
CA SER A 502 5.22 8.86 -21.29
C SER A 502 5.87 7.47 -21.22
N ASP A 503 7.06 7.28 -21.75
CA ASP A 503 7.57 6.01 -22.22
C ASP A 503 7.92 5.05 -21.06
N ILE A 504 8.55 5.50 -19.97
CA ILE A 504 8.93 4.58 -18.87
C ILE A 504 7.71 4.14 -18.04
N ARG A 505 6.70 5.01 -17.91
CA ARG A 505 5.49 4.76 -17.11
C ARG A 505 4.64 3.62 -17.67
N GLU A 506 4.61 3.52 -19.00
CA GLU A 506 3.75 2.62 -19.77
C GLU A 506 4.25 1.15 -19.69
N TYR A 507 5.57 0.95 -19.53
CA TYR A 507 6.16 -0.39 -19.67
C TYR A 507 5.98 -1.31 -18.45
N ARG A 508 5.73 -0.78 -17.26
CA ARG A 508 5.60 -1.60 -16.04
C ARG A 508 4.39 -2.54 -16.10
N GLU A 509 3.27 -2.06 -16.63
CA GLU A 509 2.04 -2.84 -16.79
C GLU A 509 2.24 -3.97 -17.79
N SER A 510 2.74 -3.65 -19.00
CA SER A 510 3.09 -4.66 -20.01
C SER A 510 4.09 -5.69 -19.48
N CYS A 511 5.10 -5.27 -18.72
CA CYS A 511 6.07 -6.18 -18.10
C CYS A 511 5.45 -7.11 -17.06
N ILE A 512 4.55 -6.60 -16.20
CA ILE A 512 3.85 -7.43 -15.20
C ILE A 512 2.88 -8.38 -15.87
N LEU A 513 2.03 -7.90 -16.78
CA LEU A 513 1.14 -8.74 -17.59
C LEU A 513 1.93 -9.86 -18.27
N TYR A 514 3.08 -9.52 -18.86
CA TYR A 514 3.91 -10.49 -19.56
C TYR A 514 4.57 -11.51 -18.63
N ALA A 515 5.13 -11.08 -17.50
CA ALA A 515 5.71 -11.98 -16.51
C ALA A 515 4.67 -12.98 -16.00
N LEU A 516 3.45 -12.49 -15.72
CA LEU A 516 2.31 -13.28 -15.31
C LEU A 516 1.84 -14.24 -16.40
N PHE A 517 1.79 -13.79 -17.66
CA PHE A 517 1.50 -14.62 -18.83
C PHE A 517 2.47 -15.79 -18.95
N LEU A 518 3.77 -15.52 -18.89
CA LEU A 518 4.78 -16.57 -18.96
C LEU A 518 4.64 -17.55 -17.80
N LYS A 519 4.53 -17.05 -16.56
CA LYS A 519 4.38 -17.90 -15.36
C LYS A 519 3.15 -18.81 -15.46
N THR A 520 2.01 -18.24 -15.85
CA THR A 520 0.74 -18.97 -16.01
C THR A 520 0.83 -19.99 -17.13
N GLY A 521 1.46 -19.63 -18.26
CA GLY A 521 1.70 -20.54 -19.38
C GLY A 521 2.52 -21.76 -18.98
N TYR A 522 3.66 -21.57 -18.29
CA TYR A 522 4.47 -22.68 -17.77
C TYR A 522 3.69 -23.57 -16.81
N ARG A 523 2.96 -22.97 -15.86
CA ARG A 523 2.13 -23.75 -14.92
C ARG A 523 1.04 -24.54 -15.64
N ASN A 524 0.42 -23.99 -16.68
CA ASN A 524 -0.58 -24.72 -17.46
C ASN A 524 0.03 -25.87 -18.27
N PHE A 525 1.25 -25.70 -18.81
CA PHE A 525 1.98 -26.81 -19.42
C PHE A 525 2.24 -27.93 -18.40
N SER A 526 2.74 -27.58 -17.21
CA SER A 526 2.96 -28.52 -16.10
C SER A 526 1.68 -29.29 -15.76
N GLN A 527 0.55 -28.61 -15.59
CA GLN A 527 -0.74 -29.26 -15.34
C GLN A 527 -1.17 -30.22 -16.46
N ARG A 528 -1.02 -29.80 -17.73
CA ARG A 528 -1.32 -30.64 -18.90
C ARG A 528 -0.39 -31.85 -19.01
N VAL A 529 0.87 -31.73 -18.58
CA VAL A 529 1.78 -32.87 -18.46
C VAL A 529 1.28 -33.83 -17.38
N GLY A 530 0.93 -33.30 -16.20
CA GLY A 530 0.41 -34.07 -15.07
C GLY A 530 -0.82 -34.91 -15.46
N THR A 531 -1.79 -34.34 -16.17
CA THR A 531 -2.98 -35.08 -16.61
C THR A 531 -2.65 -36.23 -17.58
N ILE A 532 -1.66 -36.03 -18.48
CA ILE A 532 -1.19 -37.11 -19.36
C ILE A 532 -0.47 -38.20 -18.56
N VAL A 533 0.32 -37.84 -17.55
CA VAL A 533 0.98 -38.81 -16.66
C VAL A 533 -0.04 -39.63 -15.90
N ASP A 534 -1.06 -38.99 -15.32
CA ASP A 534 -2.14 -39.66 -14.61
C ASP A 534 -2.89 -40.64 -15.53
N ASP A 535 -3.19 -40.22 -16.77
CA ASP A 535 -3.77 -41.10 -17.79
C ASP A 535 -2.87 -42.31 -18.08
N LEU A 536 -1.56 -42.09 -18.25
CA LEU A 536 -0.57 -43.14 -18.54
C LEU A 536 -0.36 -44.12 -17.38
N VAL A 537 -0.48 -43.66 -16.13
CA VAL A 537 -0.25 -44.46 -14.91
C VAL A 537 -1.54 -45.15 -14.43
N SER A 538 -2.72 -44.58 -14.70
CA SER A 538 -3.98 -45.12 -14.20
C SER A 538 -4.28 -46.56 -14.66
N GLN A 539 -4.94 -47.33 -13.79
CA GLN A 539 -5.44 -48.69 -14.04
C GLN A 539 -6.96 -48.74 -14.28
N LYS A 540 -7.60 -47.61 -14.63
CA LYS A 540 -9.05 -47.53 -14.81
C LYS A 540 -9.48 -48.29 -16.08
N GLU A 541 -10.71 -48.84 -16.08
CA GLU A 541 -11.28 -49.59 -17.22
C GLU A 541 -11.46 -48.73 -18.48
N ASP A 542 -11.74 -47.42 -18.33
CA ASP A 542 -11.84 -46.42 -19.41
C ASP A 542 -10.52 -45.67 -19.65
N LYS A 543 -9.40 -46.39 -19.79
CA LYS A 543 -8.10 -45.76 -20.07
C LYS A 543 -8.03 -45.25 -21.52
N PRO A 544 -7.63 -44.00 -21.78
CA PRO A 544 -7.33 -43.58 -23.14
C PRO A 544 -6.25 -44.51 -23.73
N SER A 545 -6.40 -44.89 -25.00
CA SER A 545 -5.44 -45.79 -25.64
C SER A 545 -4.03 -45.19 -25.54
N GLU A 546 -3.01 -46.02 -25.33
CA GLU A 546 -1.60 -45.56 -25.25
C GLU A 546 -1.22 -44.69 -26.46
N LYS A 547 -1.79 -44.98 -27.63
CA LYS A 547 -1.66 -44.21 -28.87
C LYS A 547 -2.22 -42.79 -28.75
N GLU A 548 -3.32 -42.60 -28.01
CA GLU A 548 -3.96 -41.30 -27.78
C GLU A 548 -3.16 -40.45 -26.79
N SER A 549 -2.69 -41.01 -25.67
CA SER A 549 -1.83 -40.29 -24.72
C SER A 549 -0.53 -39.82 -25.38
N ARG A 550 0.06 -40.63 -26.28
CA ARG A 550 1.23 -40.22 -27.07
C ARG A 550 0.93 -39.09 -28.04
N LYS A 551 -0.22 -39.15 -28.72
CA LYS A 551 -0.66 -38.07 -29.61
C LYS A 551 -0.82 -36.77 -28.84
N ARG A 552 -1.43 -36.81 -27.65
CA ARG A 552 -1.56 -35.66 -26.74
C ARG A 552 -0.19 -35.12 -26.31
N LEU A 553 0.75 -36.00 -25.95
CA LEU A 553 2.10 -35.59 -25.55
C LEU A 553 2.87 -34.93 -26.72
N SER A 554 2.78 -35.48 -27.92
CA SER A 554 3.41 -34.91 -29.11
C SER A 554 2.86 -33.52 -29.44
N LEU A 555 1.54 -33.34 -29.35
CA LEU A 555 0.90 -32.05 -29.54
C LEU A 555 1.30 -31.05 -28.44
N LEU A 556 1.42 -31.51 -27.20
CA LEU A 556 1.88 -30.69 -26.09
C LEU A 556 3.34 -30.23 -26.27
N GLN A 557 4.21 -31.09 -26.80
CA GLN A 557 5.61 -30.74 -27.12
C GLN A 557 5.71 -29.76 -28.29
N GLU A 558 4.85 -29.89 -29.28
CA GLU A 558 4.73 -28.93 -30.38
C GLU A 558 4.29 -27.56 -29.84
N ASP A 559 3.18 -27.51 -29.09
CA ASP A 559 2.70 -26.28 -28.42
C ASP A 559 3.80 -25.66 -27.56
N TYR A 560 4.51 -26.48 -26.76
CA TYR A 560 5.59 -26.00 -25.90
C TYR A 560 6.76 -25.43 -26.72
N SER A 561 7.17 -26.10 -27.80
CA SER A 561 8.23 -25.61 -28.68
C SER A 561 7.87 -24.28 -29.36
N VAL A 562 6.61 -24.16 -29.81
CA VAL A 562 6.09 -22.90 -30.37
C VAL A 562 6.04 -21.81 -29.29
N PHE A 563 5.64 -22.14 -28.06
CA PHE A 563 5.64 -21.21 -26.94
C PHE A 563 7.06 -20.68 -26.66
N LEU A 564 8.07 -21.55 -26.57
CA LEU A 564 9.45 -21.11 -26.35
C LEU A 564 9.94 -20.22 -27.49
N GLY A 565 9.66 -20.58 -28.75
CA GLY A 565 10.09 -19.80 -29.91
C GLY A 565 9.37 -18.45 -30.07
N ARG A 566 8.12 -18.34 -29.61
CA ARG A 566 7.26 -17.16 -29.84
C ARG A 566 7.21 -16.21 -28.64
N TYR A 567 7.38 -16.71 -27.42
CA TYR A 567 7.18 -15.93 -26.20
C TYR A 567 8.34 -16.04 -25.18
N GLU A 568 9.25 -17.02 -25.26
CA GLU A 568 10.37 -17.01 -24.31
C GLU A 568 11.45 -16.01 -24.76
N PHE A 569 11.47 -14.84 -24.11
CA PHE A 569 12.46 -13.79 -24.34
C PHE A 569 13.35 -13.60 -23.13
N SER A 570 14.59 -13.20 -23.37
CA SER A 570 15.50 -12.75 -22.31
C SER A 570 15.14 -11.34 -21.83
N GLU A 571 15.56 -11.03 -20.61
CA GLU A 571 15.43 -9.70 -20.01
C GLU A 571 16.10 -8.61 -20.87
N GLY A 572 17.15 -8.95 -21.61
CA GLY A 572 17.83 -8.02 -22.52
C GLY A 572 17.04 -7.71 -23.79
N GLU A 573 16.15 -8.62 -24.19
CA GLU A 573 15.34 -8.50 -25.41
C GLU A 573 14.03 -7.75 -25.14
N ILE A 574 13.49 -7.85 -23.92
CA ILE A 574 12.21 -7.22 -23.59
C ILE A 574 12.26 -5.69 -23.59
N ASN A 575 13.41 -5.11 -23.24
CA ASN A 575 13.60 -3.67 -23.27
C ASN A 575 15.10 -3.36 -23.21
N LEU A 576 15.62 -2.44 -24.03
CA LEU A 576 17.03 -2.00 -23.94
C LEU A 576 17.30 -1.03 -22.78
N ASN A 577 16.26 -0.51 -22.12
CA ASN A 577 16.38 0.38 -20.98
C ASN A 577 16.74 -0.41 -19.71
N ARG A 578 17.92 -0.13 -19.13
CA ARG A 578 18.42 -0.80 -17.92
C ARG A 578 17.45 -0.76 -16.73
N LYS A 579 16.68 0.34 -16.53
CA LYS A 579 15.70 0.44 -15.44
C LYS A 579 14.57 -0.58 -15.65
N VAL A 580 14.03 -0.67 -16.87
CA VAL A 580 12.94 -1.61 -17.22
C VAL A 580 13.44 -3.06 -17.19
N GLN A 581 14.66 -3.33 -17.68
CA GLN A 581 15.28 -4.65 -17.57
C GLN A 581 15.40 -5.10 -16.11
N ALA A 582 15.91 -4.21 -15.25
CA ALA A 582 16.05 -4.50 -13.82
C ALA A 582 14.69 -4.75 -13.15
N PHE A 583 13.67 -3.97 -13.51
CA PHE A 583 12.29 -4.18 -13.07
C PHE A 583 11.76 -5.55 -13.49
N PHE A 584 11.83 -5.88 -14.78
CA PHE A 584 11.32 -7.15 -15.31
C PHE A 584 12.06 -8.36 -14.72
N ARG A 585 13.39 -8.28 -14.63
CA ARG A 585 14.21 -9.30 -13.96
C ARG A 585 13.81 -9.49 -12.50
N LYS A 586 13.58 -8.40 -11.77
CA LYS A 586 13.09 -8.44 -10.39
C LYS A 586 11.69 -9.10 -10.33
N ALA A 587 10.80 -8.75 -11.25
CA ALA A 587 9.47 -9.36 -11.35
C ALA A 587 9.54 -10.88 -11.54
N LEU A 588 10.29 -11.35 -12.54
CA LEU A 588 10.47 -12.78 -12.81
C LEU A 588 11.04 -13.51 -11.57
N LYS A 589 12.03 -12.92 -10.90
CA LYS A 589 12.63 -13.50 -9.70
C LYS A 589 11.64 -13.61 -8.54
N GLU A 590 10.98 -12.51 -8.16
CA GLU A 590 10.06 -12.47 -7.01
C GLU A 590 8.78 -13.28 -7.22
N MET A 591 8.39 -13.47 -8.48
CA MET A 591 7.27 -14.34 -8.87
C MET A 591 7.68 -15.83 -8.96
N ALA A 592 8.93 -16.19 -8.64
CA ALA A 592 9.47 -17.55 -8.74
C ALA A 592 9.39 -18.16 -10.16
N PHE A 593 9.52 -17.34 -11.20
CA PHE A 593 9.39 -17.77 -12.58
C PHE A 593 10.40 -18.86 -12.98
N GLU A 594 11.68 -18.68 -12.64
CA GLU A 594 12.73 -19.64 -13.03
C GLU A 594 12.56 -21.00 -12.34
N GLU A 595 11.97 -21.03 -11.14
CA GLU A 595 11.62 -22.29 -10.47
C GLU A 595 10.50 -23.02 -11.22
N GLN A 596 9.41 -22.33 -11.53
CA GLN A 596 8.29 -22.87 -12.29
C GLN A 596 8.73 -23.38 -13.68
N LYS A 597 9.58 -22.62 -14.35
CA LYS A 597 10.16 -22.97 -15.65
C LYS A 597 11.02 -24.24 -15.56
N ARG A 598 11.87 -24.35 -14.56
CA ARG A 598 12.72 -25.54 -14.34
C ARG A 598 11.87 -26.77 -14.04
N GLU A 599 10.86 -26.63 -13.19
CA GLU A 599 9.92 -27.70 -12.84
C GLU A 599 9.19 -28.21 -14.09
N THR A 600 8.59 -27.30 -14.86
CA THR A 600 7.86 -27.66 -16.10
C THR A 600 8.76 -28.36 -17.12
N ARG A 601 10.01 -27.90 -17.28
CA ARG A 601 11.00 -28.57 -18.15
C ARG A 601 11.32 -29.99 -17.69
N HIS A 602 11.47 -30.17 -16.38
CA HIS A 602 11.75 -31.47 -15.80
C HIS A 602 10.58 -32.44 -15.95
N GLU A 603 9.35 -31.99 -15.69
CA GLU A 603 8.13 -32.78 -15.89
C GLU A 603 7.94 -33.19 -17.35
N MET A 604 8.18 -32.27 -18.28
CA MET A 604 8.08 -32.56 -19.72
C MET A 604 9.09 -33.63 -20.15
N GLN A 605 10.34 -33.53 -19.67
CA GLN A 605 11.39 -34.50 -19.97
C GLN A 605 11.09 -35.88 -19.37
N THR A 606 10.76 -35.93 -18.08
CA THR A 606 10.48 -37.18 -17.37
C THR A 606 9.26 -37.91 -17.94
N THR A 607 8.21 -37.17 -18.33
CA THR A 607 7.02 -37.74 -18.97
C THR A 607 7.34 -38.35 -20.33
N TYR A 608 8.21 -37.69 -21.10
CA TYR A 608 8.68 -38.24 -22.37
C TYR A 608 9.50 -39.52 -22.17
N GLU A 609 10.42 -39.54 -21.20
CA GLU A 609 11.18 -40.74 -20.85
C GLU A 609 10.27 -41.89 -20.37
N LEU A 610 9.22 -41.58 -19.60
CA LEU A 610 8.22 -42.56 -19.15
C LEU A 610 7.44 -43.14 -20.34
N ALA A 611 6.98 -42.30 -21.26
CA ALA A 611 6.27 -42.73 -22.46
C ALA A 611 7.16 -43.63 -23.36
N ALA A 612 8.43 -43.26 -23.54
CA ALA A 612 9.41 -44.05 -24.27
C ALA A 612 9.74 -45.39 -23.56
N ALA A 613 9.78 -45.41 -22.23
CA ALA A 613 10.00 -46.63 -21.46
C ALA A 613 8.81 -47.60 -21.56
N GLN A 614 7.58 -47.10 -21.56
CA GLN A 614 6.39 -47.93 -21.81
C GLN A 614 6.41 -48.54 -23.22
N GLU A 615 6.86 -47.79 -24.23
CA GLU A 615 7.03 -48.30 -25.59
C GLU A 615 7.99 -49.48 -25.67
N ARG A 616 9.15 -49.38 -25.01
CA ARG A 616 10.13 -50.48 -24.97
C ARG A 616 9.50 -51.74 -24.38
N ARG A 617 8.71 -51.60 -23.30
CA ARG A 617 8.00 -52.73 -22.68
C ARG A 617 6.91 -53.32 -23.59
N ALA A 618 6.15 -52.47 -24.29
CA ALA A 618 5.13 -52.92 -25.24
C ALA A 618 5.73 -53.65 -26.44
N PHE A 619 6.83 -53.12 -27.00
CA PHE A 619 7.58 -53.73 -28.09
C PHE A 619 8.21 -55.06 -27.65
N GLU A 620 8.78 -55.14 -26.45
CA GLU A 620 9.28 -56.39 -25.87
C GLU A 620 8.16 -57.44 -25.74
N LYS A 621 6.96 -57.05 -25.31
CA LYS A 621 5.81 -57.95 -25.20
C LYS A 621 5.33 -58.45 -26.56
N GLN A 622 5.27 -57.58 -27.57
CA GLN A 622 4.94 -57.96 -28.94
C GLN A 622 6.01 -58.87 -29.54
N ASN A 623 7.29 -58.58 -29.31
CA ASN A 623 8.40 -59.41 -29.76
C ASN A 623 8.38 -60.79 -29.09
N LYS A 624 8.12 -60.87 -27.78
CA LYS A 624 7.89 -62.15 -27.08
C LYS A 624 6.72 -62.94 -27.68
N THR A 625 5.65 -62.26 -28.07
CA THR A 625 4.47 -62.88 -28.71
C THR A 625 4.81 -63.39 -30.12
N LEU A 626 5.52 -62.59 -30.92
CA LEU A 626 5.98 -62.97 -32.25
C LEU A 626 6.93 -64.17 -32.18
N GLN A 627 7.86 -64.18 -31.22
CA GLN A 627 8.76 -65.31 -30.97
C GLN A 627 7.98 -66.59 -30.64
N ARG A 628 6.93 -66.52 -29.82
CA ARG A 628 6.03 -67.66 -29.57
C ARG A 628 5.40 -68.17 -30.87
N ILE A 629 4.82 -67.27 -31.66
CA ILE A 629 4.19 -67.64 -32.93
C ILE A 629 5.21 -68.32 -33.85
N LEU A 630 6.42 -67.75 -33.96
CA LEU A 630 7.48 -68.30 -34.79
C LEU A 630 7.90 -69.71 -34.36
N ILE A 631 7.99 -69.95 -33.04
CA ILE A 631 8.26 -71.29 -32.48
C ILE A 631 7.15 -72.27 -32.88
N TRP A 632 5.89 -71.89 -32.71
CA TRP A 632 4.76 -72.76 -33.06
C TRP A 632 4.67 -73.03 -34.57
N VAL A 633 4.94 -72.04 -35.42
CA VAL A 633 5.03 -72.22 -36.87
C VAL A 633 6.20 -73.14 -37.24
N GLY A 634 7.36 -73.00 -36.59
CA GLY A 634 8.50 -73.89 -36.79
C GLY A 634 8.19 -75.35 -36.40
N VAL A 635 7.45 -75.56 -35.31
CA VAL A 635 7.00 -76.88 -34.87
C VAL A 635 6.04 -77.50 -35.88
N LEU A 636 5.11 -76.70 -36.43
CA LEU A 636 4.21 -77.16 -37.48
C LEU A 636 4.98 -77.53 -38.76
N ALA A 637 5.94 -76.72 -39.19
CA ALA A 637 6.75 -76.99 -40.38
C ALA A 637 7.61 -78.26 -40.23
N ILE A 638 8.22 -78.49 -39.06
CA ILE A 638 8.95 -79.72 -38.76
C ILE A 638 7.98 -80.91 -38.71
N GLY A 639 6.78 -80.74 -38.14
CA GLY A 639 5.73 -81.75 -38.15
C GLY A 639 5.31 -82.17 -39.55
N ASP A 640 5.04 -81.20 -40.43
CA ASP A 640 4.69 -81.43 -41.84
C ASP A 640 5.82 -82.12 -42.60
N PHE A 641 7.06 -81.69 -42.39
CA PHE A 641 8.24 -82.34 -42.99
C PHE A 641 8.37 -83.80 -42.56
N LEU A 642 8.24 -84.07 -41.25
CA LEU A 642 8.31 -85.44 -40.71
C LEU A 642 7.13 -86.30 -41.20
N TYR A 643 5.94 -85.73 -41.33
CA TYR A 643 4.77 -86.40 -41.89
C TYR A 643 5.00 -86.79 -43.36
N ALA A 644 5.50 -85.87 -44.18
CA ALA A 644 5.85 -86.13 -45.57
C ALA A 644 6.99 -87.15 -45.71
N TRP A 645 8.02 -87.05 -44.86
CA TRP A 645 9.14 -88.00 -44.82
C TRP A 645 8.65 -89.41 -44.47
N LEU A 646 7.87 -89.57 -43.40
CA LEU A 646 7.35 -90.86 -42.97
C LEU A 646 6.36 -91.46 -43.98
N GLY A 647 5.64 -90.63 -44.73
CA GLY A 647 4.74 -91.05 -45.81
C GLY A 647 5.45 -91.61 -47.05
N THR A 648 6.72 -91.27 -47.27
CA THR A 648 7.50 -91.77 -48.42
C THR A 648 8.28 -93.06 -48.12
N SER A 649 8.48 -93.42 -46.84
CA SER A 649 9.09 -94.69 -46.46
C SER A 649 8.05 -95.82 -46.42
N GLY A 650 7.93 -96.58 -47.50
CA GLY A 650 6.99 -97.70 -47.62
C GLY A 650 7.33 -98.91 -46.75
N ASN A 651 7.13 -98.84 -45.42
CA ASN A 651 7.24 -100.00 -44.53
C ASN A 651 6.22 -100.00 -43.36
N SER A 652 5.46 -101.09 -43.26
CA SER A 652 4.60 -101.60 -42.18
C SER A 652 3.83 -100.61 -41.26
N SER A 653 2.51 -100.62 -41.41
CA SER A 653 1.51 -99.65 -40.98
C SER A 653 1.20 -99.48 -39.46
N LEU A 654 1.99 -100.03 -38.53
CA LEU A 654 1.67 -99.94 -37.10
C LEU A 654 2.81 -99.46 -36.18
N LEU A 655 4.08 -99.61 -36.58
CA LEU A 655 5.23 -99.12 -35.80
C LEU A 655 5.54 -97.64 -36.09
N SER A 656 5.34 -97.19 -37.34
CA SER A 656 5.57 -95.81 -37.78
C SER A 656 4.60 -94.81 -37.13
N LEU A 657 3.37 -95.23 -36.83
CA LEU A 657 2.34 -94.39 -36.22
C LEU A 657 2.63 -94.08 -34.75
N LYS A 658 3.15 -95.05 -33.99
CA LYS A 658 3.58 -94.84 -32.59
C LYS A 658 4.83 -93.98 -32.50
N GLN A 659 5.80 -94.18 -33.39
CA GLN A 659 7.02 -93.36 -33.44
C GLN A 659 6.73 -91.92 -33.88
N GLY A 660 5.86 -91.73 -34.89
CA GLY A 660 5.40 -90.40 -35.31
C GLY A 660 4.67 -89.65 -34.20
N ALA A 661 3.78 -90.33 -33.46
CA ALA A 661 3.09 -89.74 -32.31
C ALA A 661 4.07 -89.33 -31.20
N LEU A 662 5.09 -90.15 -30.92
CA LEU A 662 6.12 -89.85 -29.91
C LEU A 662 6.98 -88.64 -30.29
N ILE A 663 7.34 -88.51 -31.58
CA ILE A 663 8.11 -87.36 -32.09
C ILE A 663 7.25 -86.09 -32.06
N ALA A 664 5.97 -86.16 -32.43
CA ALA A 664 5.05 -85.04 -32.35
C ALA A 664 4.88 -84.55 -30.89
N VAL A 665 4.70 -85.47 -29.93
CA VAL A 665 4.63 -85.14 -28.50
C VAL A 665 5.93 -84.53 -28.00
N ALA A 666 7.09 -85.04 -28.42
CA ALA A 666 8.39 -84.48 -28.05
C ALA A 666 8.57 -83.06 -28.62
N LEU A 667 8.18 -82.79 -29.86
CA LEU A 667 8.26 -81.47 -30.48
C LEU A 667 7.32 -80.46 -29.80
N VAL A 668 6.10 -80.86 -29.46
CA VAL A 668 5.16 -80.01 -28.71
C VAL A 668 5.67 -79.74 -27.29
N ALA A 669 6.26 -80.74 -26.62
CA ALA A 669 6.85 -80.55 -25.29
C ALA A 669 8.06 -79.59 -25.31
N ILE A 670 8.91 -79.67 -26.34
CA ILE A 670 10.02 -78.73 -26.55
C ILE A 670 9.49 -77.32 -26.84
N ALA A 671 8.48 -77.19 -27.71
CA ALA A 671 7.83 -75.91 -28.01
C ALA A 671 7.23 -75.25 -26.77
N ALA A 672 6.56 -76.03 -25.93
CA ALA A 672 5.99 -75.58 -24.67
C ALA A 672 7.07 -75.15 -23.67
N LEU A 673 8.17 -75.92 -23.54
CA LEU A 673 9.32 -75.58 -22.69
C LEU A 673 10.02 -74.30 -23.14
N VAL A 674 10.24 -74.11 -24.44
CA VAL A 674 10.87 -72.90 -24.98
C VAL A 674 9.93 -71.70 -24.84
N SER A 675 8.63 -71.86 -25.10
CA SER A 675 7.63 -70.81 -24.89
C SER A 675 7.53 -70.38 -23.42
N TRP A 676 7.61 -71.33 -22.49
CA TRP A 676 7.64 -71.07 -21.05
C TRP A 676 8.92 -70.35 -20.61
N LYS A 677 10.06 -70.69 -21.21
CA LYS A 677 11.35 -70.04 -20.93
C LYS A 677 11.45 -68.61 -21.49
N ILE A 678 10.65 -68.25 -22.49
CA ILE A 678 10.50 -66.88 -23.02
C ILE A 678 9.53 -66.05 -22.14
N GLU A 679 8.65 -66.73 -21.41
CA GLU A 679 7.68 -66.12 -20.50
C GLU A 679 8.30 -65.71 -19.16
N LYS A 680 9.15 -66.57 -18.59
CA LYS A 680 10.06 -66.19 -17.49
C LYS A 680 11.12 -65.22 -17.98
#